data_AF-A0A6A7KE18-F1
#
_entry.id   AF-A0A6A7KE18-F1
#
_cell.length_a   1.000
_cell.length_b   1.000
_cell.length_c   1.000
_cell.angle_alpha   90.00
_cell.angle_beta   90.00
_cell.angle_gamma   90.00
#
_symmetry.space_group_name_H-M   'P 1'
#
loop_
_entity.id
_entity.type
_entity.pdbx_description
1 polymer ?
#
loop_
_entity_poly.entity_id
_entity_poly.type
_entity_poly.pdbx_seq_one_letter_code
_entity_poly.pdbx_strand_id
1 'polypeptide(L)'
;MRKRRAFLINSTVLLLIIPLMLLLATYEDVSSQIIVAQSERTQVERTYRVVSYFELDFQKALELSGKRAVVAAVDYVAVTGNFISPVYGVNNTIRDLILTGTSSSMPGYDFDRVMKGQSMRKWLMNMSQELEEQGFELSPSVDEIADNISITVAPLDSFRVVVKARIPNVTIRDLSGRTIYTGPIPRSGGYIYSIVNLENLEDSFFSAMTGGRYQRSIRACSYPFPELIDRPIKVLSGDGKSSEPHVPGELIKHLESDKIYFGDYYPGDGARAYVLMNGSVDQTDAPIIVNTTLNGIRISPLDVFNNNDMGVLVFDNVGGGTSGGWCSSLGYRLNLTIQNNVGIDLTDFQVPIVIDSTTFPDPALTTFFNTADSDRDNIPVIEIYGKNCNPINFWIENWDTATKQALIWVNVTIPASSSITLGIYFDSSGTETLGSPEKVFDFYDDFNEGTLDTKKWEQYNAQVSFINGVLRITNDYAGIYTKKTFTPPVIIEFRQNIKNSWAELYIAVRQASYPWGPLWWVRRNHVQPAEWSYLDDHQYGRYHEEDLNLPRGWHKGTIYWFKYNSRLEWDTGAVVYNTYNTYQDYKGAIALGTWDKNQEWDWIRVRKYASIPPTVTMSNQIDTIPTSPTTYSNARAYDLQPFIDCLIDQRYFGIENGWSFFERLEGSNVNHDAYVTLAHRMQDELGVKYGDRYYPIGLVSFMIPHANYDEKLFNLFRTLGISVEEGQSSVDYYFLNYYFKGDSKVSGFRVWGISQGVISSGDLSTIPFFLDEDTAEAIFGSQGAQDLLSTG
;
A
#
# COMPACT_ATOMS: atom_id res chain seq x y z
N MET A 1 -95.16 44.42 77.87
CA MET A 1 -94.22 44.88 76.83
C MET A 1 -92.82 44.23 76.85
N ARG A 2 -92.32 43.65 77.95
CA ARG A 2 -90.95 43.05 78.03
C ARG A 2 -90.75 41.70 77.29
N LYS A 3 -91.77 40.82 77.18
CA LYS A 3 -91.63 39.48 76.55
C LYS A 3 -91.49 39.50 75.01
N ARG A 4 -92.06 40.49 74.30
CA ARG A 4 -91.92 40.60 72.82
C ARG A 4 -90.56 41.11 72.36
N ARG A 5 -89.86 41.93 73.16
CA ARG A 5 -88.50 42.42 72.83
C ARG A 5 -87.43 41.34 72.97
N ALA A 6 -87.55 40.46 73.97
CA ALA A 6 -86.62 39.35 74.16
C ALA A 6 -86.74 38.29 73.04
N PHE A 7 -87.95 38.01 72.57
CA PHE A 7 -88.18 37.11 71.42
C PHE A 7 -87.60 37.70 70.12
N LEU A 8 -87.87 38.98 69.84
CA LEU A 8 -87.29 39.65 68.67
C LEU A 8 -85.77 39.66 68.70
N ILE A 9 -85.14 40.01 69.83
CA ILE A 9 -83.67 40.03 69.95
C ILE A 9 -83.06 38.63 69.77
N ASN A 10 -83.61 37.58 70.42
CA ASN A 10 -83.12 36.22 70.22
C ASN A 10 -83.33 35.70 68.79
N SER A 11 -84.46 36.02 68.15
CA SER A 11 -84.72 35.65 66.77
C SER A 11 -83.81 36.40 65.79
N THR A 12 -83.50 37.69 66.03
CA THR A 12 -82.53 38.45 65.22
C THR A 12 -81.10 37.94 65.40
N VAL A 13 -80.73 37.55 66.62
CA VAL A 13 -79.43 36.91 66.91
C VAL A 13 -79.32 35.55 66.22
N LEU A 14 -80.36 34.72 66.25
CA LEU A 14 -80.40 33.45 65.49
C LEU A 14 -80.37 33.69 63.96
N LEU A 15 -81.09 34.69 63.46
CA LEU A 15 -81.07 35.09 62.04
C LEU A 15 -79.70 35.61 61.58
N LEU A 16 -78.88 36.13 62.49
CA LEU A 16 -77.51 36.57 62.20
C LEU A 16 -76.48 35.44 62.41
N ILE A 17 -76.68 34.57 63.41
CA ILE A 17 -75.76 33.47 63.72
C ILE A 17 -75.86 32.35 62.69
N ILE A 18 -77.05 32.00 62.20
CA ILE A 18 -77.21 30.90 61.23
C ILE A 18 -76.42 31.18 59.94
N PRO A 19 -76.55 32.35 59.29
CA PRO A 19 -75.73 32.69 58.13
C PRO A 19 -74.25 32.79 58.45
N LEU A 20 -73.87 33.28 59.64
CA LEU A 20 -72.47 33.40 60.04
C LEU A 20 -71.82 32.03 60.28
N MET A 21 -72.55 31.08 60.87
CA MET A 21 -72.14 29.69 61.06
C MET A 21 -72.05 28.96 59.72
N LEU A 22 -73.01 29.18 58.82
CA LEU A 22 -72.95 28.65 57.46
C LEU A 22 -71.74 29.22 56.68
N LEU A 23 -71.50 30.53 56.79
CA LEU A 23 -70.34 31.19 56.18
C LEU A 23 -69.02 30.61 56.71
N LEU A 24 -68.89 30.45 58.03
CA LEU A 24 -67.74 29.82 58.68
C LEU A 24 -67.52 28.39 58.20
N ALA A 25 -68.57 27.56 58.17
CA ALA A 25 -68.49 26.20 57.67
C ALA A 25 -68.08 26.14 56.19
N THR A 26 -68.62 27.02 55.34
CA THR A 26 -68.22 27.10 53.93
C THR A 26 -66.80 27.64 53.75
N TYR A 27 -66.36 28.58 54.58
CA TYR A 27 -65.00 29.10 54.54
C TYR A 27 -63.98 28.04 54.97
N GLU A 28 -64.30 27.27 56.00
CA GLU A 28 -63.46 26.17 56.49
C GLU A 28 -63.36 25.05 55.45
N ASP A 29 -64.48 24.67 54.81
CA ASP A 29 -64.49 23.69 53.73
C ASP A 29 -63.70 24.16 52.49
N VAL A 30 -63.93 25.38 52.01
CA VAL A 30 -63.20 25.93 50.87
C VAL A 30 -61.72 26.14 51.19
N SER A 31 -61.39 26.64 52.38
CA SER A 31 -59.99 26.79 52.81
C SER A 31 -59.29 25.44 52.93
N SER A 32 -59.97 24.42 53.46
CA SER A 32 -59.45 23.05 53.52
C SER A 32 -59.19 22.50 52.11
N GLN A 33 -60.14 22.65 51.19
CA GLN A 33 -59.98 22.23 49.79
C GLN A 33 -58.83 22.96 49.08
N ILE A 34 -58.65 24.26 49.32
CA ILE A 34 -57.53 25.03 48.76
C ILE A 34 -56.19 24.56 49.33
N ILE A 35 -56.09 24.32 50.64
CA ILE A 35 -54.87 23.82 51.28
C ILE A 35 -54.53 22.42 50.76
N VAL A 36 -55.51 21.54 50.62
CA VAL A 36 -55.33 20.20 50.04
C VAL A 36 -54.88 20.30 48.60
N ALA A 37 -55.55 21.11 47.76
CA ALA A 37 -55.18 21.29 46.36
C ALA A 37 -53.78 21.91 46.17
N GLN A 38 -53.38 22.86 47.03
CA GLN A 38 -52.03 23.44 47.02
C GLN A 38 -50.97 22.44 47.51
N SER A 39 -51.29 21.63 48.52
CA SER A 39 -50.43 20.55 49.01
C SER A 39 -50.22 19.49 47.93
N GLU A 40 -51.29 19.02 47.28
CA GLU A 40 -51.26 18.07 46.17
C GLU A 40 -50.47 18.63 44.99
N ARG A 41 -50.69 19.90 44.62
CA ARG A 41 -49.92 20.55 43.55
C ARG A 41 -48.44 20.66 43.89
N THR A 42 -48.10 21.05 45.12
CA THR A 42 -46.70 21.15 45.59
C THR A 42 -46.03 19.77 45.60
N GLN A 43 -46.76 18.73 45.99
CA GLN A 43 -46.29 17.35 45.97
C GLN A 43 -46.07 16.86 44.53
N VAL A 44 -46.99 17.13 43.61
CA VAL A 44 -46.85 16.81 42.17
C VAL A 44 -45.66 17.55 41.54
N GLU A 45 -45.47 18.83 41.86
CA GLU A 45 -44.32 19.61 41.37
C GLU A 45 -42.98 19.08 41.90
N ARG A 46 -42.91 18.67 43.18
CA ARG A 46 -41.73 18.01 43.75
C ARG A 46 -41.45 16.68 43.05
N THR A 47 -42.47 15.84 42.89
CA THR A 47 -42.39 14.56 42.17
C THR A 47 -41.88 14.69 40.74
N TYR A 48 -42.43 15.62 39.95
CA TYR A 48 -42.03 15.81 38.56
C TYR A 48 -40.57 16.27 38.44
N ARG A 49 -40.12 17.09 39.41
CA ARG A 49 -38.73 17.50 39.50
C ARG A 49 -37.79 16.32 39.76
N VAL A 50 -38.12 15.41 40.67
CA VAL A 50 -37.25 14.24 41.00
C VAL A 50 -36.94 13.40 39.77
N VAL A 51 -37.94 13.00 39.00
CA VAL A 51 -37.72 12.16 37.80
C VAL A 51 -36.93 12.91 36.73
N SER A 52 -37.23 14.20 36.55
CA SER A 52 -36.51 15.04 35.58
C SER A 52 -35.04 15.27 35.99
N TYR A 53 -34.76 15.41 37.29
CA TYR A 53 -33.40 15.49 37.82
C TYR A 53 -32.66 14.17 37.64
N PHE A 54 -33.30 13.04 37.95
CA PHE A 54 -32.70 11.72 37.75
C PHE A 54 -32.32 11.47 36.28
N GLU A 55 -33.19 11.84 35.35
CA GLU A 55 -32.95 11.72 33.90
C GLU A 55 -31.81 12.62 33.41
N LEU A 56 -31.77 13.89 33.85
CA LEU A 56 -30.71 14.83 33.49
C LEU A 56 -29.36 14.44 34.13
N ASP A 57 -29.38 13.92 35.34
CA ASP A 57 -28.18 13.47 36.03
C ASP A 57 -27.67 12.14 35.47
N PHE A 58 -28.56 11.25 35.02
CA PHE A 58 -28.18 10.06 34.24
C PHE A 58 -27.41 10.43 32.98
N GLN A 59 -27.86 11.45 32.23
CA GLN A 59 -27.13 11.95 31.06
C GLN A 59 -25.73 12.48 31.42
N LYS A 60 -25.61 13.28 32.49
CA LYS A 60 -24.32 13.81 32.95
C LYS A 60 -23.39 12.72 33.46
N ALA A 61 -23.92 11.75 34.21
CA ALA A 61 -23.17 10.61 34.69
C ALA A 61 -22.65 9.76 33.53
N LEU A 62 -23.48 9.54 32.50
CA LEU A 62 -23.08 8.86 31.27
C LEU A 62 -21.98 9.62 30.52
N GLU A 63 -22.07 10.95 30.44
CA GLU A 63 -21.04 11.79 29.81
C GLU A 63 -19.71 11.71 30.54
N LEU A 64 -19.74 11.84 31.87
CA LEU A 64 -18.53 11.83 32.70
C LEU A 64 -17.86 10.45 32.73
N SER A 65 -18.65 9.39 32.95
CA SER A 65 -18.16 8.01 32.94
C SER A 65 -17.66 7.61 31.55
N GLY A 66 -18.36 8.00 30.48
CA GLY A 66 -17.93 7.77 29.09
C GLY A 66 -16.59 8.42 28.76
N LYS A 67 -16.42 9.71 29.09
CA LYS A 67 -15.14 10.42 28.91
C LYS A 67 -14.01 9.75 29.66
N ARG A 68 -14.23 9.38 30.93
CA ARG A 68 -13.22 8.72 31.76
C ARG A 68 -12.89 7.31 31.28
N ALA A 69 -13.88 6.56 30.82
CA ALA A 69 -13.69 5.21 30.30
C ALA A 69 -12.83 5.21 29.04
N VAL A 70 -13.07 6.13 28.10
CA VAL A 70 -12.22 6.30 26.91
C VAL A 70 -10.78 6.65 27.32
N VAL A 71 -10.61 7.61 28.22
CA VAL A 71 -9.27 8.01 28.71
C VAL A 71 -8.58 6.85 29.45
N ALA A 72 -9.30 6.03 30.20
CA ALA A 72 -8.74 4.89 30.92
C ALA A 72 -8.25 3.81 29.94
N ALA A 73 -8.99 3.55 28.86
CA ALA A 73 -8.56 2.63 27.80
C ALA A 73 -7.26 3.11 27.14
N VAL A 74 -7.18 4.41 26.81
CA VAL A 74 -5.97 5.04 26.24
C VAL A 74 -4.79 4.95 27.21
N ASP A 75 -4.99 5.35 28.48
CA ASP A 75 -3.94 5.33 29.51
C ASP A 75 -3.44 3.90 29.76
N TYR A 76 -4.31 2.89 29.74
CA TYR A 76 -3.91 1.49 29.83
C TYR A 76 -2.99 1.08 28.69
N VAL A 77 -3.38 1.32 27.44
CA VAL A 77 -2.58 0.93 26.27
C VAL A 77 -1.25 1.70 26.26
N ALA A 78 -1.28 3.00 26.54
CA ALA A 78 -0.08 3.85 26.55
C ALA A 78 0.92 3.47 27.67
N VAL A 79 0.43 3.18 28.88
CA VAL A 79 1.29 2.90 30.05
C VAL A 79 1.79 1.46 30.06
N THR A 80 0.96 0.50 29.65
CA THR A 80 1.32 -0.92 29.72
C THR A 80 1.96 -1.45 28.43
N GLY A 81 1.74 -0.78 27.30
CA GLY A 81 2.09 -1.27 25.98
C GLY A 81 1.26 -2.46 25.50
N ASN A 82 0.26 -2.89 26.29
CA ASN A 82 -0.63 -3.99 25.93
C ASN A 82 -1.88 -3.46 25.24
N PHE A 83 -2.21 -4.05 24.10
CA PHE A 83 -3.46 -3.77 23.40
C PHE A 83 -4.64 -4.49 24.03
N ILE A 84 -5.84 -3.91 23.89
CA ILE A 84 -7.09 -4.54 24.32
C ILE A 84 -7.40 -5.71 23.37
N SER A 85 -7.82 -6.84 23.92
CA SER A 85 -8.09 -8.03 23.11
C SER A 85 -9.22 -7.77 22.10
N PRO A 86 -8.98 -7.99 20.79
CA PRO A 86 -10.01 -7.81 19.76
C PRO A 86 -11.15 -8.84 19.90
N VAL A 87 -10.93 -9.95 20.60
CA VAL A 87 -11.99 -10.95 20.87
C VAL A 87 -13.04 -10.40 21.83
N TYR A 88 -12.62 -9.62 22.82
CA TYR A 88 -13.54 -8.95 23.73
C TYR A 88 -14.04 -7.63 23.13
N GLY A 89 -13.15 -6.88 22.47
CA GLY A 89 -13.47 -5.63 21.77
C GLY A 89 -13.45 -4.42 22.70
N VAL A 90 -12.90 -3.32 22.19
CA VAL A 90 -12.81 -2.03 22.90
C VAL A 90 -14.20 -1.47 23.24
N ASN A 91 -15.19 -1.70 22.39
CA ASN A 91 -16.58 -1.33 22.67
C ASN A 91 -17.11 -1.95 23.97
N ASN A 92 -16.81 -3.22 24.23
CA ASN A 92 -17.20 -3.91 25.46
C ASN A 92 -16.34 -3.47 26.65
N THR A 93 -15.04 -3.28 26.45
CA THR A 93 -14.14 -2.74 27.49
C THR A 93 -14.62 -1.38 28.00
N ILE A 94 -14.90 -0.43 27.10
CA ILE A 94 -15.38 0.90 27.47
C ILE A 94 -16.77 0.80 28.11
N ARG A 95 -17.65 -0.10 27.63
CA ARG A 95 -18.94 -0.37 28.26
C ARG A 95 -18.79 -0.81 29.72
N ASP A 96 -17.89 -1.75 30.01
CA ASP A 96 -17.64 -2.21 31.38
C ASP A 96 -17.14 -1.08 32.27
N LEU A 97 -16.18 -0.29 31.78
CA LEU A 97 -15.65 0.87 32.49
C LEU A 97 -16.75 1.89 32.80
N ILE A 98 -17.64 2.17 31.85
CA ILE A 98 -18.79 3.04 32.09
C ILE A 98 -19.70 2.45 33.17
N LEU A 99 -20.00 1.15 33.10
CA LEU A 99 -20.97 0.51 33.97
C LEU A 99 -20.44 0.32 35.40
N THR A 100 -19.29 -0.32 35.56
CA THR A 100 -18.75 -0.76 36.85
C THR A 100 -17.53 0.04 37.30
N GLY A 101 -16.80 0.68 36.36
CA GLY A 101 -15.54 1.36 36.62
C GLY A 101 -14.31 0.47 36.43
N THR A 102 -14.48 -0.80 36.08
CA THR A 102 -13.40 -1.77 35.87
C THR A 102 -13.70 -2.67 34.67
N SER A 103 -12.68 -3.26 34.04
CA SER A 103 -12.88 -4.28 33.00
C SER A 103 -11.84 -5.40 33.12
N SER A 104 -12.28 -6.65 32.93
CA SER A 104 -11.39 -7.83 32.92
C SER A 104 -10.41 -7.84 31.75
N SER A 105 -10.70 -7.08 30.70
CA SER A 105 -9.86 -6.93 29.51
C SER A 105 -8.62 -6.07 29.73
N MET A 106 -8.48 -5.43 30.91
CA MET A 106 -7.34 -4.58 31.29
C MET A 106 -6.66 -5.12 32.55
N PRO A 107 -6.04 -6.31 32.49
CA PRO A 107 -5.44 -6.94 33.67
C PRO A 107 -4.31 -6.08 34.25
N GLY A 108 -4.31 -5.94 35.58
CA GLY A 108 -3.26 -5.22 36.32
C GLY A 108 -3.32 -3.70 36.24
N TYR A 109 -4.35 -3.11 35.62
CA TYR A 109 -4.54 -1.67 35.57
C TYR A 109 -5.14 -1.11 36.87
N ASP A 110 -4.58 0.00 37.36
CA ASP A 110 -5.16 0.76 38.47
C ASP A 110 -6.27 1.69 37.96
N PHE A 111 -7.51 1.20 37.98
CA PHE A 111 -8.66 1.94 37.47
C PHE A 111 -8.93 3.25 38.23
N ASP A 112 -8.56 3.35 39.51
CA ASP A 112 -8.81 4.55 40.31
C ASP A 112 -7.97 5.75 39.85
N ARG A 113 -6.86 5.51 39.15
CA ARG A 113 -6.03 6.56 38.53
C ARG A 113 -6.84 7.48 37.62
N VAL A 114 -7.68 6.90 36.76
CA VAL A 114 -8.47 7.64 35.75
C VAL A 114 -9.95 7.64 36.09
N MET A 115 -10.54 6.50 36.46
CA MET A 115 -11.98 6.40 36.71
C MET A 115 -12.40 7.15 37.99
N LYS A 116 -11.58 7.13 39.06
CA LYS A 116 -11.86 7.82 40.34
C LYS A 116 -13.29 7.57 40.86
N GLY A 117 -13.75 6.33 40.78
CA GLY A 117 -15.10 5.93 41.17
C GLY A 117 -16.26 6.50 40.31
N GLN A 118 -15.99 7.04 39.12
CA GLN A 118 -17.02 7.59 38.23
C GLN A 118 -17.57 6.51 37.28
N SER A 119 -18.48 5.69 37.79
CA SER A 119 -19.20 4.67 37.01
C SER A 119 -20.70 4.78 37.21
N MET A 120 -21.48 4.19 36.30
CA MET A 120 -22.94 4.17 36.40
C MET A 120 -23.42 3.47 37.68
N ARG A 121 -22.76 2.38 38.08
CA ARG A 121 -23.08 1.68 39.33
C ARG A 121 -22.82 2.58 40.55
N LYS A 122 -21.69 3.29 40.60
CA LYS A 122 -21.39 4.21 41.72
C LYS A 122 -22.32 5.42 41.74
N TRP A 123 -22.66 5.96 40.56
CA TRP A 123 -23.66 7.01 40.42
C TRP A 123 -25.02 6.55 40.94
N LEU A 124 -25.51 5.37 40.56
CA LEU A 124 -26.76 4.81 41.06
C LEU A 124 -26.76 4.65 42.59
N MET A 125 -25.66 4.21 43.19
CA MET A 125 -25.55 4.12 44.65
C MET A 125 -25.71 5.49 45.31
N ASN A 126 -24.98 6.50 44.81
CA ASN A 126 -25.04 7.85 45.36
C ASN A 126 -26.44 8.46 45.14
N MET A 127 -27.06 8.21 43.99
CA MET A 127 -28.39 8.70 43.66
C MET A 127 -29.47 8.00 44.49
N SER A 128 -29.36 6.69 44.74
CA SER A 128 -30.26 5.97 45.65
C SER A 128 -30.20 6.56 47.05
N GLN A 129 -29.00 6.83 47.56
CA GLN A 129 -28.82 7.46 48.87
C GLN A 129 -29.42 8.87 48.92
N GLU A 130 -29.18 9.69 47.90
CA GLU A 130 -29.74 11.05 47.81
C GLU A 130 -31.27 11.02 47.73
N LEU A 131 -31.85 10.06 47.01
CA LEU A 131 -33.29 9.84 46.96
C LEU A 131 -33.85 9.42 48.33
N GLU A 132 -33.17 8.51 49.04
CA GLU A 132 -33.54 8.08 50.39
C GLU A 132 -33.54 9.25 51.38
N GLU A 133 -32.52 10.11 51.34
CA GLU A 133 -32.43 11.34 52.14
C GLU A 133 -33.58 12.32 51.83
N GLN A 134 -34.08 12.32 50.60
CA GLN A 134 -35.25 13.11 50.16
C GLN A 134 -36.60 12.42 50.42
N GLY A 135 -36.61 11.22 50.99
CA GLY A 135 -37.83 10.46 51.30
C GLY A 135 -38.39 9.65 50.12
N PHE A 136 -37.53 9.23 49.20
CA PHE A 136 -37.87 8.36 48.08
C PHE A 136 -37.06 7.06 48.11
N GLU A 137 -37.66 5.97 47.67
CA GLU A 137 -37.01 4.66 47.54
C GLU A 137 -36.87 4.31 46.06
N LEU A 138 -35.67 3.91 45.64
CA LEU A 138 -35.40 3.42 44.30
C LEU A 138 -35.51 1.89 44.26
N SER A 139 -36.26 1.36 43.29
CA SER A 139 -36.47 -0.08 43.09
C SER A 139 -36.39 -0.45 41.60
N PRO A 140 -35.93 -1.65 41.21
CA PRO A 140 -35.32 -2.68 42.05
C PRO A 140 -33.96 -2.24 42.64
N SER A 141 -33.22 -3.15 43.27
CA SER A 141 -31.93 -2.82 43.89
C SER A 141 -30.97 -2.14 42.90
N VAL A 142 -30.05 -1.32 43.41
CA VAL A 142 -29.04 -0.62 42.58
C VAL A 142 -28.29 -1.59 41.66
N ASP A 143 -27.93 -2.78 42.15
CA ASP A 143 -27.23 -3.79 41.38
C ASP A 143 -28.10 -4.35 40.25
N GLU A 144 -29.37 -4.65 40.54
CA GLU A 144 -30.32 -5.11 39.52
C GLU A 144 -30.62 -4.03 38.47
N ILE A 145 -30.67 -2.76 38.86
CA ILE A 145 -30.79 -1.66 37.89
C ILE A 145 -29.52 -1.57 37.04
N ALA A 146 -28.34 -1.60 37.66
CA ALA A 146 -27.04 -1.49 36.98
C ALA A 146 -26.84 -2.63 35.95
N ASP A 147 -27.12 -3.87 36.33
CA ASP A 147 -27.00 -5.05 35.47
C ASP A 147 -27.94 -5.00 34.25
N ASN A 148 -29.05 -4.27 34.38
CA ASN A 148 -30.05 -4.12 33.32
C ASN A 148 -29.88 -2.84 32.48
N ILE A 149 -28.90 -1.96 32.77
CA ILE A 149 -28.66 -0.80 31.92
C ILE A 149 -28.20 -1.27 30.53
N SER A 150 -28.95 -0.89 29.50
CA SER A 150 -28.54 -1.07 28.12
C SER A 150 -27.52 0.00 27.78
N ILE A 151 -26.28 -0.39 27.51
CA ILE A 151 -25.20 0.50 27.06
C ILE A 151 -24.60 -0.08 25.78
N THR A 152 -24.46 0.75 24.76
CA THR A 152 -23.74 0.44 23.52
C THR A 152 -22.72 1.53 23.28
N VAL A 153 -21.47 1.12 23.01
CA VAL A 153 -20.37 2.03 22.70
C VAL A 153 -19.93 1.76 21.27
N ALA A 154 -19.71 2.80 20.50
CA ALA A 154 -19.30 2.69 19.10
C ALA A 154 -18.43 3.88 18.68
N PRO A 155 -17.55 3.72 17.68
CA PRO A 155 -17.10 4.87 16.90
C PRO A 155 -18.33 5.55 16.29
N LEU A 156 -18.39 6.88 16.37
CA LEU A 156 -19.39 7.66 15.64
C LEU A 156 -18.83 8.05 14.26
N ASP A 157 -17.58 8.50 14.26
CA ASP A 157 -16.72 8.82 13.12
C ASP A 157 -15.26 8.75 13.57
N SER A 158 -14.32 9.15 12.71
CA SER A 158 -12.87 9.13 12.97
C SER A 158 -12.43 9.88 14.24
N PHE A 159 -13.18 10.89 14.69
CA PHE A 159 -12.80 11.78 15.79
C PHE A 159 -13.74 11.73 17.00
N ARG A 160 -14.82 10.94 16.94
CA ARG A 160 -15.84 10.91 17.98
C ARG A 160 -16.29 9.49 18.30
N VAL A 161 -16.50 9.23 19.58
CA VAL A 161 -17.10 7.99 20.10
C VAL A 161 -18.47 8.31 20.64
N VAL A 162 -19.45 7.44 20.37
CA VAL A 162 -20.81 7.56 20.90
C VAL A 162 -21.08 6.47 21.92
N VAL A 163 -21.70 6.87 23.02
CA VAL A 163 -22.26 6.00 24.04
C VAL A 163 -23.77 6.17 24.02
N LYS A 164 -24.47 5.11 23.64
CA LYS A 164 -25.94 5.00 23.66
C LYS A 164 -26.35 4.25 24.91
N ALA A 165 -27.19 4.85 25.76
CA ALA A 165 -27.64 4.19 26.98
C ALA A 165 -29.12 4.40 27.33
N ARG A 166 -29.70 3.42 28.02
CA ARG A 166 -31.06 3.45 28.56
C ARG A 166 -31.13 2.57 29.81
N ILE A 167 -31.84 3.05 30.83
CA ILE A 167 -32.29 2.22 31.94
C ILE A 167 -33.70 1.69 31.60
N PRO A 168 -33.90 0.37 31.42
CA PRO A 168 -35.16 -0.16 30.90
C PRO A 168 -36.35 0.02 31.84
N ASN A 169 -36.13 -0.12 33.14
CA ASN A 169 -37.17 -0.04 34.15
C ASN A 169 -36.59 0.42 35.50
N VAL A 170 -37.16 1.48 36.07
CA VAL A 170 -36.94 1.93 37.44
C VAL A 170 -38.29 2.22 38.06
N THR A 171 -38.41 2.03 39.37
CA THR A 171 -39.57 2.41 40.16
C THR A 171 -39.12 3.26 41.34
N ILE A 172 -39.61 4.50 41.39
CA ILE A 172 -39.39 5.42 42.51
C ILE A 172 -40.67 5.43 43.35
N ARG A 173 -40.54 5.17 44.65
CA ARG A 173 -41.64 5.21 45.63
C ARG A 173 -41.38 6.30 46.66
N ASP A 174 -42.43 6.83 47.28
CA ASP A 174 -42.27 7.66 48.48
C ASP A 174 -42.23 6.80 49.76
N LEU A 175 -41.92 7.42 50.91
CA LEU A 175 -41.93 6.76 52.23
C LEU A 175 -43.27 6.12 52.62
N SER A 176 -44.38 6.46 51.95
CA SER A 176 -45.69 5.86 52.18
C SER A 176 -45.92 4.61 51.31
N GLY A 177 -44.95 4.24 50.47
CA GLY A 177 -45.02 3.13 49.54
C GLY A 177 -45.77 3.45 48.25
N ARG A 178 -46.16 4.71 48.01
CA ARG A 178 -46.85 5.13 46.79
C ARG A 178 -45.84 5.21 45.64
N THR A 179 -46.17 4.58 44.52
CA THR A 179 -45.39 4.69 43.29
C THR A 179 -45.49 6.11 42.72
N ILE A 180 -44.34 6.75 42.64
CA ILE A 180 -44.14 8.10 42.08
C ILE A 180 -43.85 8.02 40.59
N TYR A 181 -43.04 7.03 40.21
CA TYR A 181 -42.68 6.76 38.83
C TYR A 181 -42.38 5.28 38.64
N THR A 182 -42.83 4.69 37.54
CA THR A 182 -42.40 3.37 37.08
C THR A 182 -42.24 3.43 35.56
N GLY A 183 -41.05 3.10 35.06
CA GLY A 183 -40.79 3.09 33.62
C GLY A 183 -39.31 3.24 33.27
N PRO A 184 -39.00 3.39 31.97
CA PRO A 184 -37.63 3.56 31.50
C PRO A 184 -37.07 4.96 31.82
N ILE A 185 -35.74 5.08 31.83
CA ILE A 185 -35.04 6.37 31.79
C ILE A 185 -34.16 6.34 30.53
N PRO A 186 -34.38 7.22 29.54
CA PRO A 186 -35.25 8.40 29.55
C PRO A 186 -36.75 8.06 29.50
N ARG A 187 -37.60 8.99 29.96
CA ARG A 187 -39.06 8.78 30.06
C ARG A 187 -39.73 8.56 28.70
N SER A 188 -39.11 9.04 27.63
CA SER A 188 -39.56 8.78 26.26
C SER A 188 -39.53 7.30 25.86
N GLY A 189 -38.83 6.46 26.64
CA GLY A 189 -38.54 5.08 26.28
C GLY A 189 -37.46 4.91 25.21
N GLY A 190 -36.90 6.02 24.71
CA GLY A 190 -35.78 6.01 23.78
C GLY A 190 -34.43 5.81 24.49
N TYR A 191 -33.38 6.38 23.91
CA TYR A 191 -32.02 6.31 24.44
C TYR A 191 -31.47 7.71 24.70
N ILE A 192 -30.54 7.80 25.64
CA ILE A 192 -29.66 8.96 25.81
C ILE A 192 -28.36 8.67 25.10
N TYR A 193 -27.82 9.69 24.45
CA TYR A 193 -26.55 9.62 23.75
C TYR A 193 -25.55 10.57 24.42
N SER A 194 -24.33 10.08 24.59
CA SER A 194 -23.16 10.86 24.98
C SER A 194 -22.12 10.75 23.88
N ILE A 195 -21.57 11.87 23.44
CA ILE A 195 -20.55 11.92 22.40
C ILE A 195 -19.24 12.38 23.05
N VAL A 196 -18.20 11.56 22.91
CA VAL A 196 -16.85 11.83 23.39
C VAL A 196 -16.00 12.27 22.21
N ASN A 197 -15.47 13.49 22.27
CA ASN A 197 -14.50 13.98 21.29
C ASN A 197 -13.11 13.40 21.61
N LEU A 198 -12.43 12.90 20.58
CA LEU A 198 -11.08 12.34 20.66
C LEU A 198 -9.99 13.39 20.45
N GLU A 199 -10.35 14.62 20.06
CA GLU A 199 -9.39 15.68 19.83
C GLU A 199 -8.55 16.00 21.09
N ASN A 200 -7.23 16.13 20.90
CA ASN A 200 -6.19 16.31 21.91
C ASN A 200 -5.98 15.11 22.86
N LEU A 201 -6.68 14.00 22.65
CA LEU A 201 -6.37 12.74 23.32
C LEU A 201 -5.09 12.12 22.75
N GLU A 202 -4.33 11.41 23.58
CA GLU A 202 -3.17 10.66 23.11
C GLU A 202 -3.62 9.50 22.21
N ASP A 203 -2.94 9.34 21.08
CA ASP A 203 -3.04 8.13 20.28
C ASP A 203 -2.07 7.09 20.86
N SER A 204 -2.60 6.26 21.76
CA SER A 204 -1.82 5.28 22.51
C SER A 204 -1.17 4.21 21.64
N PHE A 205 -1.55 4.08 20.36
CA PHE A 205 -0.91 3.15 19.44
C PHE A 205 0.58 3.49 19.26
N PHE A 206 0.93 4.77 19.15
CA PHE A 206 2.33 5.21 19.04
C PHE A 206 3.15 4.84 20.29
N SER A 207 2.60 5.12 21.47
CA SER A 207 3.26 4.84 22.74
C SER A 207 3.42 3.34 22.96
N ALA A 208 2.39 2.54 22.67
CA ALA A 208 2.47 1.09 22.77
C ALA A 208 3.51 0.48 21.82
N MET A 209 3.51 0.89 20.54
CA MET A 209 4.41 0.35 19.52
C MET A 209 5.87 0.73 19.77
N THR A 210 6.14 1.91 20.34
CA THR A 210 7.51 2.41 20.53
C THR A 210 8.03 2.21 21.96
N GLY A 211 7.27 1.56 22.84
CA GLY A 211 7.61 1.40 24.25
C GLY A 211 7.71 2.74 24.99
N GLY A 212 6.81 3.68 24.67
CA GLY A 212 6.70 5.01 25.28
C GLY A 212 7.72 6.04 24.80
N ARG A 213 8.52 5.73 23.77
CA ARG A 213 9.57 6.64 23.26
C ARG A 213 9.05 7.71 22.33
N TYR A 214 7.89 7.48 21.73
CA TYR A 214 7.23 8.41 20.82
C TYR A 214 5.73 8.43 21.12
N GLN A 215 5.16 9.62 21.20
CA GLN A 215 3.76 9.85 21.54
C GLN A 215 3.19 10.97 20.65
N ARG A 216 1.91 10.88 20.34
CA ARG A 216 1.19 11.84 19.50
C ARG A 216 -0.21 12.06 20.05
N SER A 217 -0.75 13.26 19.85
CA SER A 217 -2.12 13.58 20.19
C SER A 217 -2.97 13.69 18.93
N ILE A 218 -4.18 13.15 18.97
CA ILE A 218 -5.13 13.18 17.87
C ILE A 218 -5.55 14.61 17.61
N ARG A 219 -5.23 15.12 16.43
CA ARG A 219 -5.59 16.47 15.98
C ARG A 219 -6.01 16.40 14.52
N ALA A 220 -7.24 16.78 14.25
CA ALA A 220 -7.78 16.77 12.90
C ALA A 220 -7.02 17.74 11.98
N CYS A 221 -6.82 17.36 10.72
CA CYS A 221 -6.39 18.28 9.67
C CYS A 221 -7.48 19.31 9.41
N SER A 222 -7.13 20.46 8.81
CA SER A 222 -8.12 21.42 8.29
C SER A 222 -9.05 20.80 7.25
N TYR A 223 -8.64 19.67 6.66
CA TYR A 223 -9.39 18.83 5.72
C TYR A 223 -9.63 17.44 6.35
N PRO A 224 -10.49 17.34 7.38
CA PRO A 224 -10.59 16.14 8.20
C PRO A 224 -11.20 14.94 7.48
N PHE A 225 -11.97 15.15 6.40
CA PHE A 225 -12.68 14.10 5.68
C PHE A 225 -12.54 14.27 4.16
N PRO A 226 -11.36 13.95 3.59
CA PRO A 226 -11.04 14.25 2.18
C PRO A 226 -11.91 13.51 1.15
N GLU A 227 -12.47 12.36 1.52
CA GLU A 227 -13.36 11.57 0.66
C GLU A 227 -14.81 12.10 0.61
N LEU A 228 -15.17 13.03 1.52
CA LEU A 228 -16.53 13.52 1.71
C LEU A 228 -16.69 15.03 1.50
N ILE A 229 -15.80 15.82 2.08
CA ILE A 229 -15.96 17.27 2.18
C ILE A 229 -15.04 17.96 1.17
N ASP A 230 -13.76 18.10 1.52
CA ASP A 230 -12.75 18.79 0.71
C ASP A 230 -11.42 18.09 0.90
N ARG A 231 -10.64 18.07 -0.18
CA ARG A 231 -9.30 17.46 -0.21
C ARG A 231 -8.24 18.49 0.17
N PRO A 232 -7.12 18.07 0.80
CA PRO A 232 -6.04 18.97 1.20
C PRO A 232 -5.15 19.40 0.01
N ILE A 233 -5.71 19.49 -1.19
CA ILE A 233 -5.04 19.96 -2.40
C ILE A 233 -5.98 20.87 -3.17
N LYS A 234 -5.44 21.88 -3.84
CA LYS A 234 -6.19 22.67 -4.83
C LYS A 234 -5.67 22.35 -6.21
N VAL A 235 -6.56 22.31 -7.20
CA VAL A 235 -6.20 21.97 -8.58
C VAL A 235 -6.86 22.91 -9.56
N LEU A 236 -6.09 23.39 -10.54
CA LEU A 236 -6.59 24.09 -11.71
C LEU A 236 -6.24 23.30 -12.96
N SER A 237 -7.20 23.10 -13.86
CA SER A 237 -6.98 22.45 -15.16
C SER A 237 -6.86 23.49 -16.26
N GLY A 238 -6.02 23.28 -17.26
CA GLY A 238 -5.88 24.17 -18.40
C GLY A 238 -5.15 23.52 -19.57
N ASP A 239 -4.89 24.31 -20.60
CA ASP A 239 -4.09 23.91 -21.75
C ASP A 239 -2.62 24.11 -21.40
N GLY A 240 -1.80 23.07 -21.51
CA GLY A 240 -0.39 23.14 -21.14
C GLY A 240 0.59 22.77 -22.24
N LYS A 241 1.83 23.24 -22.06
CA LYS A 241 3.02 22.89 -22.82
C LYS A 241 4.22 22.83 -21.87
N SER A 242 5.00 21.79 -21.98
CA SER A 242 6.23 21.59 -21.21
C SER A 242 7.15 20.62 -21.98
N SER A 243 8.37 20.41 -21.49
CA SER A 243 9.22 19.26 -21.85
C SER A 243 9.33 18.24 -20.71
N GLU A 244 8.94 18.62 -19.49
CA GLU A 244 8.95 17.77 -18.29
C GLU A 244 7.51 17.40 -17.88
N PRO A 245 7.19 16.12 -17.59
CA PRO A 245 5.85 15.68 -17.21
C PRO A 245 5.36 16.31 -15.91
N HIS A 246 6.29 16.59 -15.00
CA HIS A 246 6.04 17.17 -13.69
C HIS A 246 7.02 18.32 -13.44
N VAL A 247 6.50 19.46 -13.03
CA VAL A 247 7.30 20.64 -12.67
C VAL A 247 6.92 21.06 -11.26
N PRO A 248 7.62 20.57 -10.23
CA PRO A 248 7.42 21.04 -8.85
C PRO A 248 8.10 22.39 -8.65
N GLY A 249 7.49 23.31 -7.91
CA GLY A 249 8.10 24.58 -7.51
C GLY A 249 7.18 25.42 -6.63
N GLU A 250 7.72 26.34 -5.84
CA GLU A 250 6.88 27.25 -5.07
C GLU A 250 6.16 28.24 -6.00
N LEU A 251 4.90 28.52 -5.67
CA LEU A 251 3.99 29.40 -6.42
C LEU A 251 4.20 30.86 -6.05
N ILE A 252 4.30 31.76 -7.02
CA ILE A 252 4.55 33.19 -6.78
C ILE A 252 3.80 34.12 -7.74
N LYS A 253 3.39 35.30 -7.27
CA LYS A 253 2.68 36.34 -8.06
C LYS A 253 3.60 37.32 -8.82
N HIS A 254 4.90 37.15 -8.75
CA HIS A 254 5.89 37.99 -9.44
C HIS A 254 7.01 37.14 -10.04
N LEU A 255 7.74 37.67 -11.02
CA LEU A 255 8.75 36.89 -11.75
C LEU A 255 9.96 36.56 -10.87
N GLU A 256 10.22 35.27 -10.69
CA GLU A 256 11.42 34.71 -10.07
C GLU A 256 11.85 33.44 -10.82
N SER A 257 13.14 33.34 -11.17
CA SER A 257 13.66 32.37 -12.14
C SER A 257 13.52 30.90 -11.74
N ASP A 258 13.41 30.61 -10.45
CA ASP A 258 13.33 29.28 -9.85
C ASP A 258 11.92 28.91 -9.34
N LYS A 259 10.94 29.80 -9.55
CA LYS A 259 9.57 29.69 -9.04
C LYS A 259 8.52 29.60 -10.13
N ILE A 260 7.34 29.09 -9.78
CA ILE A 260 6.19 28.98 -10.68
C ILE A 260 5.38 30.27 -10.57
N TYR A 261 5.34 31.06 -11.64
CA TYR A 261 4.50 32.25 -11.70
C TYR A 261 3.02 31.86 -11.86
N PHE A 262 2.11 32.52 -11.14
CA PHE A 262 0.68 32.41 -11.41
C PHE A 262 -0.01 33.79 -11.49
N GLY A 263 -0.94 33.93 -12.44
CA GLY A 263 -1.64 35.20 -12.69
C GLY A 263 -2.68 35.13 -13.80
N ASP A 264 -3.25 36.27 -14.17
CA ASP A 264 -4.29 36.32 -15.22
C ASP A 264 -3.74 36.37 -16.64
N TYR A 265 -2.53 36.91 -16.80
CA TYR A 265 -1.89 37.18 -18.08
C TYR A 265 -0.39 36.90 -17.98
N TYR A 266 0.23 36.60 -19.12
CA TYR A 266 1.65 36.36 -19.21
C TYR A 266 2.47 37.65 -18.90
N PRO A 267 3.35 37.61 -17.89
CA PRO A 267 4.09 38.79 -17.40
C PRO A 267 5.40 39.08 -18.16
N GLY A 268 5.79 38.23 -19.12
CA GLY A 268 7.12 38.20 -19.72
C GLY A 268 7.97 37.03 -19.21
N ASP A 269 9.12 36.81 -19.84
CA ASP A 269 10.04 35.73 -19.46
C ASP A 269 10.74 36.01 -18.11
N GLY A 270 11.15 34.95 -17.42
CA GLY A 270 11.92 35.05 -16.18
C GLY A 270 11.40 34.21 -15.00
N ALA A 271 10.39 33.37 -15.20
CA ALA A 271 9.95 32.36 -14.22
C ALA A 271 10.28 30.93 -14.68
N ARG A 272 10.33 29.98 -13.72
CA ARG A 272 10.55 28.56 -14.01
C ARG A 272 9.40 27.95 -14.79
N ALA A 273 8.18 28.32 -14.45
CA ALA A 273 6.96 27.90 -15.14
C ALA A 273 5.83 28.91 -14.91
N TYR A 274 4.72 28.77 -15.64
CA TYR A 274 3.60 29.71 -15.62
C TYR A 274 2.24 29.01 -15.50
N VAL A 275 1.33 29.58 -14.70
CA VAL A 275 -0.07 29.17 -14.61
C VAL A 275 -0.96 30.40 -14.81
N LEU A 276 -1.69 30.44 -15.92
CA LEU A 276 -2.35 31.65 -16.41
C LEU A 276 -3.84 31.45 -16.72
N MET A 277 -4.66 32.43 -16.31
CA MET A 277 -6.08 32.44 -16.73
C MET A 277 -6.23 32.64 -18.25
N ASN A 278 -5.42 33.53 -18.83
CA ASN A 278 -5.45 33.88 -20.24
C ASN A 278 -4.04 33.86 -20.83
N GLY A 279 -3.91 33.31 -22.03
CA GLY A 279 -2.65 33.29 -22.75
C GLY A 279 -2.65 32.30 -23.91
N SER A 280 -1.47 32.09 -24.47
CA SER A 280 -1.17 31.01 -25.40
C SER A 280 0.01 30.21 -24.85
N VAL A 281 -0.03 28.89 -25.04
CA VAL A 281 1.06 28.00 -24.67
C VAL A 281 2.36 28.28 -25.42
N ASP A 282 2.31 29.04 -26.53
CA ASP A 282 3.49 29.40 -27.33
C ASP A 282 4.10 30.76 -26.94
N GLN A 283 3.69 31.34 -25.82
CA GLN A 283 4.23 32.62 -25.34
C GLN A 283 5.64 32.52 -24.77
N THR A 284 6.09 31.32 -24.41
CA THR A 284 7.36 31.03 -23.75
C THR A 284 7.80 29.60 -24.10
N ASP A 285 9.10 29.33 -23.98
CA ASP A 285 9.66 27.98 -24.07
C ASP A 285 9.63 27.25 -22.72
N ALA A 286 9.45 27.97 -21.61
CA ALA A 286 9.30 27.39 -20.28
C ALA A 286 7.92 26.69 -20.11
N PRO A 287 7.80 25.71 -19.19
CA PRO A 287 6.53 25.06 -18.89
C PRO A 287 5.41 26.06 -18.56
N ILE A 288 4.26 25.90 -19.19
CA ILE A 288 3.16 26.86 -19.11
C ILE A 288 1.81 26.17 -19.18
N ILE A 289 0.89 26.56 -18.31
CA ILE A 289 -0.53 26.23 -18.34
C ILE A 289 -1.32 27.52 -18.55
N VAL A 290 -2.18 27.56 -19.55
CA VAL A 290 -3.08 28.68 -19.85
C VAL A 290 -4.54 28.24 -19.80
N ASN A 291 -5.47 29.20 -19.87
CA ASN A 291 -6.91 28.92 -19.88
C ASN A 291 -7.38 28.15 -18.65
N THR A 292 -6.90 28.51 -17.46
CA THR A 292 -7.21 27.78 -16.23
C THR A 292 -8.70 27.75 -15.91
N THR A 293 -9.13 26.58 -15.47
CA THR A 293 -10.49 26.25 -15.05
C THR A 293 -10.47 25.47 -13.74
N LEU A 294 -11.51 25.65 -12.94
CA LEU A 294 -11.84 24.81 -11.79
C LEU A 294 -13.21 24.20 -12.06
N ASN A 295 -13.27 22.87 -12.13
CA ASN A 295 -14.50 22.14 -12.50
C ASN A 295 -15.13 22.62 -13.82
N GLY A 296 -14.28 22.93 -14.82
CA GLY A 296 -14.70 23.43 -16.14
C GLY A 296 -15.13 24.90 -16.17
N ILE A 297 -15.14 25.59 -15.03
CA ILE A 297 -15.43 27.02 -14.95
C ILE A 297 -14.11 27.78 -15.00
N ARG A 298 -13.97 28.71 -15.94
CA ARG A 298 -12.79 29.55 -16.06
C ARG A 298 -12.59 30.39 -14.79
N ILE A 299 -11.41 30.35 -14.21
CA ILE A 299 -11.10 31.01 -12.93
C ILE A 299 -9.68 31.56 -12.93
N SER A 300 -9.47 32.67 -12.21
CA SER A 300 -8.15 33.23 -12.00
C SER A 300 -7.33 32.36 -11.05
N PRO A 301 -6.07 32.03 -11.37
CA PRO A 301 -5.14 31.43 -10.41
C PRO A 301 -4.95 32.27 -9.14
N LEU A 302 -5.15 33.60 -9.21
CA LEU A 302 -5.02 34.51 -8.08
C LEU A 302 -6.06 34.30 -6.98
N ASP A 303 -7.20 33.69 -7.33
CA ASP A 303 -8.30 33.38 -6.42
C ASP A 303 -8.15 32.00 -5.75
N VAL A 304 -7.20 31.18 -6.21
CA VAL A 304 -7.05 29.78 -5.77
C VAL A 304 -5.71 29.55 -5.07
N PHE A 305 -4.61 30.05 -5.63
CA PHE A 305 -3.26 29.83 -5.11
C PHE A 305 -2.75 30.99 -4.25
N ASN A 306 -1.92 30.68 -3.26
CA ASN A 306 -1.22 31.69 -2.46
C ASN A 306 0.27 31.73 -2.82
N ASN A 307 0.92 32.84 -2.42
CA ASN A 307 2.36 32.97 -2.57
C ASN A 307 3.08 32.01 -1.61
N ASN A 308 4.16 31.41 -2.10
CA ASN A 308 5.05 30.47 -1.42
C ASN A 308 4.40 29.10 -1.10
N ASP A 309 3.21 28.83 -1.64
CA ASP A 309 2.62 27.51 -1.57
C ASP A 309 3.40 26.55 -2.49
N MET A 310 3.62 25.31 -2.05
CA MET A 310 4.26 24.27 -2.86
C MET A 310 3.34 23.84 -4.01
N GLY A 311 3.73 24.17 -5.24
CA GLY A 311 3.01 23.81 -6.46
C GLY A 311 3.62 22.64 -7.24
N VAL A 312 2.78 21.91 -7.97
CA VAL A 312 3.22 20.92 -8.97
C VAL A 312 2.41 21.10 -10.23
N LEU A 313 3.08 21.36 -11.35
CA LEU A 313 2.43 21.33 -12.66
C LEU A 313 2.57 19.92 -13.23
N VAL A 314 1.46 19.36 -13.65
CA VAL A 314 1.37 18.04 -14.28
C VAL A 314 0.82 18.25 -15.67
N PHE A 315 1.40 17.59 -16.68
CA PHE A 315 0.80 17.65 -18.00
C PHE A 315 0.65 16.28 -18.64
N ASP A 316 -0.57 16.03 -19.13
CA ASP A 316 -1.04 14.70 -19.52
C ASP A 316 -0.40 14.19 -20.81
N ASN A 317 0.40 15.03 -21.50
CA ASN A 317 1.08 14.72 -22.75
C ASN A 317 2.35 15.56 -22.93
N VAL A 318 3.09 15.83 -21.86
CA VAL A 318 4.45 16.33 -22.03
C VAL A 318 5.29 15.21 -22.62
N GLY A 319 6.17 15.52 -23.59
CA GLY A 319 7.05 14.57 -24.27
C GLY A 319 7.96 13.78 -23.32
N GLY A 320 7.38 12.82 -22.63
CA GLY A 320 7.95 11.95 -21.60
C GLY A 320 7.02 10.78 -21.23
N GLY A 321 5.80 10.73 -21.76
CA GLY A 321 4.97 9.53 -21.84
C GLY A 321 4.22 9.61 -23.17
N THR A 322 4.56 8.76 -24.12
CA THR A 322 4.11 8.99 -25.48
C THR A 322 2.61 8.77 -25.66
N SER A 323 2.00 9.70 -26.37
CA SER A 323 0.91 9.40 -27.31
C SER A 323 1.26 8.14 -28.12
N GLY A 324 0.42 7.11 -28.04
CA GLY A 324 0.44 6.00 -29.00
C GLY A 324 1.56 4.97 -28.81
N GLY A 325 1.72 4.42 -27.60
CA GLY A 325 2.41 3.15 -27.41
C GLY A 325 3.95 3.20 -27.54
N TRP A 326 4.59 4.30 -27.18
CA TRP A 326 6.04 4.48 -27.18
C TRP A 326 6.64 4.56 -25.76
N CYS A 327 7.58 3.68 -25.46
CA CYS A 327 7.91 3.31 -24.08
C CYS A 327 9.29 3.77 -23.62
N SER A 328 10.02 4.52 -24.44
CA SER A 328 11.40 4.94 -24.16
C SER A 328 11.61 6.42 -24.50
N SER A 329 12.58 7.03 -23.83
CA SER A 329 13.09 8.37 -24.16
C SER A 329 13.95 8.38 -25.43
N LEU A 330 14.36 7.21 -25.93
CA LEU A 330 15.15 7.06 -27.15
C LEU A 330 14.31 7.42 -28.39
N GLY A 331 14.92 8.14 -29.33
CA GLY A 331 14.26 8.78 -30.46
C GLY A 331 13.76 7.85 -31.56
N TYR A 332 14.11 6.57 -31.55
CA TYR A 332 13.75 5.61 -32.61
C TYR A 332 13.25 4.28 -32.03
N ARG A 333 12.37 3.59 -32.76
CA ARG A 333 11.80 2.30 -32.38
C ARG A 333 11.71 1.35 -33.57
N LEU A 334 12.17 0.13 -33.37
CA LEU A 334 12.03 -1.01 -34.27
C LEU A 334 11.08 -2.03 -33.66
N ASN A 335 9.88 -2.13 -34.23
CA ASN A 335 8.88 -3.09 -33.79
C ASN A 335 9.15 -4.49 -34.37
N LEU A 336 8.88 -5.52 -33.58
CA LEU A 336 8.93 -6.92 -34.02
C LEU A 336 7.80 -7.73 -33.39
N THR A 337 7.40 -8.78 -34.08
CA THR A 337 6.39 -9.75 -33.62
C THR A 337 7.06 -11.09 -33.39
N ILE A 338 6.78 -11.73 -32.25
CA ILE A 338 7.24 -13.09 -31.95
C ILE A 338 6.01 -14.00 -31.92
N GLN A 339 5.95 -14.96 -32.83
CA GLN A 339 4.87 -15.94 -32.95
C GLN A 339 5.26 -17.25 -32.25
N ASN A 340 4.40 -17.72 -31.34
CA ASN A 340 4.46 -19.07 -30.79
C ASN A 340 3.85 -20.06 -31.80
N ASN A 341 4.68 -21.01 -32.22
CA ASN A 341 4.32 -22.01 -33.24
C ASN A 341 3.85 -23.35 -32.63
N VAL A 342 3.63 -23.41 -31.31
CA VAL A 342 3.17 -24.62 -30.60
C VAL A 342 1.90 -24.37 -29.80
N GLY A 343 1.17 -25.44 -29.48
CA GLY A 343 -0.11 -25.42 -28.77
C GLY A 343 -0.02 -25.28 -27.24
N ILE A 344 1.11 -24.82 -26.70
CA ILE A 344 1.35 -24.62 -25.27
C ILE A 344 1.97 -23.24 -25.03
N ASP A 345 1.73 -22.66 -23.86
CA ASP A 345 2.35 -21.39 -23.47
C ASP A 345 3.87 -21.56 -23.35
N LEU A 346 4.62 -20.61 -23.90
CA LEU A 346 6.06 -20.51 -23.72
C LEU A 346 6.32 -19.45 -22.65
N THR A 347 6.53 -19.87 -21.41
CA THR A 347 6.81 -18.97 -20.26
C THR A 347 8.30 -18.81 -20.04
N ASP A 348 8.74 -17.62 -19.63
CA ASP A 348 10.16 -17.21 -19.46
C ASP A 348 11.08 -17.84 -20.52
N PHE A 349 10.71 -17.70 -21.79
CA PHE A 349 11.29 -18.42 -22.90
C PHE A 349 12.33 -17.57 -23.61
N GLN A 350 13.49 -18.15 -23.89
CA GLN A 350 14.59 -17.46 -24.56
C GLN A 350 14.42 -17.48 -26.08
N VAL A 351 14.27 -16.30 -26.68
CA VAL A 351 14.09 -16.14 -28.14
C VAL A 351 15.27 -15.37 -28.74
N PRO A 352 15.95 -15.91 -29.76
CA PRO A 352 16.96 -15.18 -30.51
C PRO A 352 16.31 -14.28 -31.57
N ILE A 353 16.78 -13.05 -31.66
CA ILE A 353 16.42 -12.04 -32.64
C ILE A 353 17.68 -11.77 -33.47
N VAL A 354 17.65 -12.21 -34.72
CA VAL A 354 18.74 -12.00 -35.68
C VAL A 354 18.41 -10.77 -36.52
N ILE A 355 19.32 -9.79 -36.55
CA ILE A 355 19.18 -8.56 -37.33
C ILE A 355 20.33 -8.51 -38.33
N ASP A 356 20.03 -8.72 -39.60
CA ASP A 356 20.96 -8.60 -40.72
C ASP A 356 20.20 -8.26 -42.01
N SER A 357 20.92 -8.20 -43.14
CA SER A 357 20.32 -7.91 -44.46
C SER A 357 19.24 -8.88 -44.94
N THR A 358 19.12 -10.06 -44.32
CA THR A 358 18.09 -11.06 -44.64
C THR A 358 16.82 -10.90 -43.80
N THR A 359 16.92 -10.35 -42.59
CA THR A 359 15.79 -10.16 -41.66
C THR A 359 15.30 -8.71 -41.60
N PHE A 360 16.14 -7.74 -41.98
CA PHE A 360 15.82 -6.33 -41.96
C PHE A 360 16.49 -5.57 -43.14
N PRO A 361 15.70 -5.01 -44.08
CA PRO A 361 16.25 -4.46 -45.33
C PRO A 361 16.84 -3.05 -45.19
N ASP A 362 17.74 -2.70 -46.11
CA ASP A 362 18.21 -1.32 -46.30
C ASP A 362 17.11 -0.41 -46.90
N PRO A 363 17.09 0.90 -46.56
CA PRO A 363 18.09 1.64 -45.79
C PRO A 363 17.91 1.55 -44.27
N ALA A 364 16.82 0.95 -43.78
CA ALA A 364 16.48 0.93 -42.36
C ALA A 364 17.53 0.17 -41.53
N LEU A 365 18.07 -0.93 -42.05
CA LEU A 365 19.21 -1.63 -41.45
C LEU A 365 20.41 -0.70 -41.22
N THR A 366 20.82 0.05 -42.23
CA THR A 366 21.91 1.03 -42.10
C THR A 366 21.59 2.10 -41.06
N THR A 367 20.35 2.59 -41.02
CA THR A 367 19.92 3.57 -40.02
C THR A 367 19.98 3.00 -38.62
N PHE A 368 19.49 1.78 -38.38
CA PHE A 368 19.52 1.13 -37.07
C PHE A 368 20.93 1.05 -36.50
N PHE A 369 21.88 0.49 -37.25
CA PHE A 369 23.27 0.34 -36.78
C PHE A 369 23.99 1.69 -36.59
N ASN A 370 23.84 2.65 -37.51
CA ASN A 370 24.49 3.96 -37.36
C ASN A 370 23.88 4.82 -36.25
N THR A 371 22.64 4.55 -35.84
CA THR A 371 21.93 5.36 -34.84
C THR A 371 22.09 4.77 -33.45
N ALA A 372 21.92 3.46 -33.31
CA ALA A 372 22.05 2.77 -32.03
C ALA A 372 23.51 2.69 -31.55
N ASP A 373 24.48 2.77 -32.46
CA ASP A 373 25.92 2.66 -32.19
C ASP A 373 26.66 3.65 -33.11
N SER A 374 26.59 4.92 -32.74
CA SER A 374 27.01 6.03 -33.60
C SER A 374 28.53 6.22 -33.64
N ASP A 375 29.24 5.78 -32.60
CA ASP A 375 30.69 5.82 -32.45
C ASP A 375 31.38 4.53 -32.93
N ARG A 376 30.61 3.47 -33.17
CA ARG A 376 31.03 2.21 -33.83
C ARG A 376 31.98 1.37 -32.98
N ASP A 377 31.76 1.39 -31.68
CA ASP A 377 32.55 0.60 -30.72
C ASP A 377 32.02 -0.84 -30.56
N ASN A 378 30.88 -1.15 -31.19
CA ASN A 378 30.12 -2.40 -31.12
C ASN A 378 29.33 -2.60 -29.81
N ILE A 379 29.02 -1.52 -29.09
CA ILE A 379 28.17 -1.51 -27.90
C ILE A 379 27.02 -0.53 -28.14
N PRO A 380 25.79 -1.01 -28.42
CA PRO A 380 24.71 -0.12 -28.78
C PRO A 380 23.97 0.46 -27.57
N VAL A 381 23.25 1.55 -27.80
CA VAL A 381 22.25 2.13 -26.90
C VAL A 381 20.87 1.61 -27.30
N ILE A 382 20.36 0.63 -26.55
CA ILE A 382 19.01 0.06 -26.78
C ILE A 382 18.23 -0.20 -25.49
N GLU A 383 16.90 -0.13 -25.60
CA GLU A 383 15.93 -0.59 -24.59
C GLU A 383 14.86 -1.45 -25.26
N ILE A 384 14.31 -2.46 -24.58
CA ILE A 384 13.27 -3.33 -25.16
C ILE A 384 12.06 -3.37 -24.26
N TYR A 385 10.89 -3.05 -24.81
CA TYR A 385 9.61 -3.09 -24.11
C TYR A 385 8.60 -3.98 -24.82
N GLY A 386 7.76 -4.65 -24.03
CA GLY A 386 6.58 -5.35 -24.49
C GLY A 386 5.32 -4.49 -24.45
N LYS A 387 4.16 -5.14 -24.38
CA LYS A 387 2.87 -4.47 -24.21
C LYS A 387 2.84 -3.66 -22.90
N ASN A 388 2.12 -2.54 -22.91
CA ASN A 388 1.94 -1.63 -21.76
C ASN A 388 3.26 -1.10 -21.17
N CYS A 389 4.31 -1.00 -21.98
CA CYS A 389 5.63 -0.52 -21.55
C CYS A 389 6.28 -1.36 -20.44
N ASN A 390 5.98 -2.67 -20.40
CA ASN A 390 6.71 -3.60 -19.55
C ASN A 390 8.13 -3.81 -20.10
N PRO A 391 9.19 -3.56 -19.33
CA PRO A 391 10.57 -3.79 -19.77
C PRO A 391 10.84 -5.28 -19.97
N ILE A 392 11.63 -5.61 -20.99
CA ILE A 392 11.98 -6.98 -21.36
C ILE A 392 13.47 -7.20 -21.08
N ASN A 393 13.79 -8.27 -20.34
CA ASN A 393 15.17 -8.68 -20.15
C ASN A 393 15.76 -9.14 -21.49
N PHE A 394 16.94 -8.61 -21.82
CA PHE A 394 17.66 -8.93 -23.04
C PHE A 394 19.16 -9.10 -22.82
N TRP A 395 19.82 -9.70 -23.81
CA TRP A 395 21.28 -9.79 -23.91
C TRP A 395 21.70 -9.75 -25.37
N ILE A 396 22.71 -8.95 -25.68
CA ILE A 396 23.30 -8.80 -27.01
C ILE A 396 24.52 -9.72 -27.08
N GLU A 397 24.37 -10.86 -27.77
CA GLU A 397 25.46 -11.83 -27.95
C GLU A 397 26.49 -11.34 -28.97
N ASN A 398 26.01 -10.66 -30.01
CA ASN A 398 26.86 -10.11 -31.07
C ASN A 398 26.23 -8.81 -31.59
N TRP A 399 27.09 -7.83 -31.86
CA TRP A 399 26.75 -6.61 -32.55
C TRP A 399 27.97 -6.19 -33.38
N ASP A 400 27.82 -6.12 -34.69
CA ASP A 400 28.89 -5.75 -35.62
C ASP A 400 28.38 -4.66 -36.56
N THR A 401 28.88 -3.43 -36.35
CA THR A 401 28.52 -2.26 -37.16
C THR A 401 29.09 -2.29 -38.59
N ALA A 402 30.21 -3.00 -38.81
CA ALA A 402 30.87 -3.08 -40.11
C ALA A 402 30.12 -4.03 -41.05
N THR A 403 29.70 -5.18 -40.55
CA THR A 403 28.91 -6.15 -41.32
C THR A 403 27.40 -5.97 -41.15
N LYS A 404 26.96 -5.11 -40.23
CA LYS A 404 25.56 -4.84 -39.86
C LYS A 404 24.82 -6.12 -39.45
N GLN A 405 25.41 -6.82 -38.49
CA GLN A 405 24.88 -8.07 -37.96
C GLN A 405 24.73 -7.99 -36.45
N ALA A 406 23.56 -8.33 -35.93
CA ALA A 406 23.31 -8.42 -34.50
C ALA A 406 22.54 -9.70 -34.13
N LEU A 407 22.85 -10.24 -32.96
CA LEU A 407 22.14 -11.34 -32.32
C LEU A 407 21.74 -10.91 -30.91
N ILE A 408 20.44 -10.67 -30.72
CA ILE A 408 19.86 -10.24 -29.44
C ILE A 408 18.99 -11.37 -28.91
N TRP A 409 19.18 -11.76 -27.66
CA TRP A 409 18.32 -12.70 -26.95
C TRP A 409 17.37 -11.96 -26.02
N VAL A 410 16.10 -12.37 -26.00
CA VAL A 410 15.09 -11.85 -25.06
C VAL A 410 14.47 -12.97 -24.25
N ASN A 411 14.03 -12.66 -23.03
CA ASN A 411 13.22 -13.55 -22.20
C ASN A 411 11.77 -13.04 -22.15
N VAL A 412 10.84 -13.85 -22.67
CA VAL A 412 9.43 -13.46 -22.88
C VAL A 412 8.46 -14.58 -22.57
N THR A 413 7.21 -14.22 -22.27
CA THR A 413 6.09 -15.16 -22.20
C THR A 413 5.18 -15.00 -23.42
N ILE A 414 4.94 -16.08 -24.15
CA ILE A 414 4.15 -16.10 -25.39
C ILE A 414 3.02 -17.13 -25.28
N PRO A 415 1.74 -16.72 -25.29
CA PRO A 415 0.62 -17.65 -25.19
C PRO A 415 0.59 -18.69 -26.32
N ALA A 416 -0.01 -19.85 -26.06
CA ALA A 416 -0.18 -20.95 -26.99
C ALA A 416 -0.74 -20.49 -28.34
N SER A 417 -0.03 -20.81 -29.42
CA SER A 417 -0.44 -20.49 -30.81
C SER A 417 -0.76 -19.01 -31.06
N SER A 418 -0.23 -18.10 -30.23
CA SER A 418 -0.44 -16.65 -30.33
C SER A 418 0.89 -15.94 -30.62
N SER A 419 0.82 -14.62 -30.83
CA SER A 419 1.99 -13.77 -30.93
C SER A 419 2.00 -12.67 -29.86
N ILE A 420 3.19 -12.14 -29.61
CA ILE A 420 3.42 -10.91 -28.86
C ILE A 420 4.19 -9.91 -29.75
N THR A 421 4.10 -8.64 -29.40
CA THR A 421 4.86 -7.56 -30.04
C THR A 421 5.84 -6.96 -29.05
N LEU A 422 7.06 -6.69 -29.52
CA LEU A 422 8.10 -5.98 -28.78
C LEU A 422 8.53 -4.75 -29.58
N GLY A 423 8.93 -3.69 -28.88
CA GLY A 423 9.60 -2.53 -29.45
C GLY A 423 11.05 -2.48 -28.95
N ILE A 424 12.01 -2.50 -29.87
CA ILE A 424 13.42 -2.20 -29.61
C ILE A 424 13.60 -0.69 -29.83
N TYR A 425 13.82 0.05 -28.77
CA TYR A 425 14.07 1.48 -28.80
C TYR A 425 15.57 1.73 -28.84
N PHE A 426 16.01 2.72 -29.61
CA PHE A 426 17.42 2.98 -29.85
C PHE A 426 17.65 4.46 -30.22
N ASP A 427 18.82 4.99 -29.85
CA ASP A 427 19.32 6.32 -30.25
C ASP A 427 20.83 6.40 -29.96
N SER A 428 21.43 7.58 -30.04
CA SER A 428 22.81 7.89 -29.67
C SER A 428 22.92 8.61 -28.30
N SER A 429 21.81 8.99 -27.69
CA SER A 429 21.76 9.84 -26.49
C SER A 429 21.62 9.09 -25.15
N GLY A 430 21.44 7.77 -25.20
CA GLY A 430 21.23 6.94 -24.01
C GLY A 430 22.49 6.25 -23.51
N THR A 431 22.31 5.26 -22.64
CA THR A 431 23.40 4.47 -22.07
C THR A 431 23.64 3.21 -22.90
N GLU A 432 24.89 3.01 -23.31
CA GLU A 432 25.34 1.80 -23.98
C GLU A 432 25.18 0.56 -23.09
N THR A 433 24.71 -0.54 -23.67
CA THR A 433 24.46 -1.77 -22.91
C THR A 433 24.44 -3.00 -23.80
N LEU A 434 25.02 -4.10 -23.30
CA LEU A 434 24.87 -5.44 -23.89
C LEU A 434 23.76 -6.25 -23.20
N GLY A 435 23.04 -5.67 -22.23
CA GLY A 435 22.08 -6.40 -21.40
C GLY A 435 22.74 -7.42 -20.47
N SER A 436 22.00 -8.45 -20.04
CA SER A 436 22.49 -9.45 -19.10
C SER A 436 22.06 -10.87 -19.50
N PRO A 437 22.99 -11.78 -19.83
CA PRO A 437 22.65 -13.14 -20.21
C PRO A 437 22.05 -13.94 -19.04
N GLU A 438 22.41 -13.62 -17.80
CA GLU A 438 21.84 -14.26 -16.59
C GLU A 438 20.36 -13.96 -16.38
N LYS A 439 19.88 -12.79 -16.84
CA LYS A 439 18.46 -12.43 -16.81
C LYS A 439 17.68 -13.04 -17.96
N VAL A 440 18.37 -13.54 -19.00
CA VAL A 440 17.74 -14.11 -20.18
C VAL A 440 17.66 -15.64 -20.07
N PHE A 441 18.80 -16.30 -19.87
CA PHE A 441 18.90 -17.76 -19.87
C PHE A 441 18.53 -18.38 -18.52
N ASP A 442 18.02 -19.61 -18.55
CA ASP A 442 17.75 -20.37 -17.32
C ASP A 442 19.06 -20.63 -16.54
N PHE A 443 20.19 -20.67 -17.23
CA PHE A 443 21.52 -20.72 -16.64
C PHE A 443 22.55 -20.17 -17.64
N TYR A 444 23.54 -19.43 -17.15
CA TYR A 444 24.63 -18.90 -17.96
C TYR A 444 25.90 -18.77 -17.10
N ASP A 445 27.03 -19.13 -17.69
CA ASP A 445 28.36 -18.85 -17.15
C ASP A 445 29.35 -18.72 -18.30
N ASP A 446 30.11 -17.62 -18.29
CA ASP A 446 31.19 -17.31 -19.25
C ASP A 446 32.58 -17.39 -18.62
N PHE A 447 32.66 -17.77 -17.34
CA PHE A 447 33.90 -17.96 -16.58
C PHE A 447 34.85 -16.74 -16.56
N ASN A 448 34.34 -15.54 -16.78
CA ASN A 448 35.13 -14.30 -16.80
C ASN A 448 35.52 -13.77 -15.40
N GLU A 449 34.89 -14.27 -14.33
CA GLU A 449 35.05 -13.78 -12.95
C GLU A 449 36.39 -14.14 -12.28
N GLY A 450 37.29 -14.85 -12.97
CA GLY A 450 38.63 -15.22 -12.48
C GLY A 450 38.64 -16.25 -11.33
N THR A 451 37.48 -16.58 -10.78
CA THR A 451 37.26 -17.62 -9.76
C THR A 451 35.96 -18.36 -10.05
N LEU A 452 35.78 -19.54 -9.46
CA LEU A 452 34.56 -20.32 -9.66
C LEU A 452 33.42 -19.75 -8.82
N ASP A 453 32.30 -19.39 -9.46
CA ASP A 453 31.11 -18.98 -8.73
C ASP A 453 30.51 -20.15 -7.94
N THR A 454 30.80 -20.17 -6.64
CA THR A 454 30.31 -21.19 -5.71
C THR A 454 28.79 -21.14 -5.48
N LYS A 455 28.08 -20.11 -5.95
CA LYS A 455 26.61 -20.08 -5.95
C LYS A 455 26.03 -20.83 -7.15
N LYS A 456 26.72 -20.83 -8.29
CA LYS A 456 26.34 -21.57 -9.50
C LYS A 456 26.85 -23.00 -9.51
N TRP A 457 28.05 -23.24 -9.01
CA TRP A 457 28.76 -24.50 -9.15
C TRP A 457 29.09 -25.17 -7.82
N GLU A 458 29.12 -26.50 -7.84
CA GLU A 458 29.68 -27.36 -6.82
C GLU A 458 30.80 -28.18 -7.44
N GLN A 459 31.96 -28.27 -6.76
CA GLN A 459 33.14 -28.96 -7.27
C GLN A 459 33.19 -30.39 -6.77
N TYR A 460 33.72 -31.29 -7.59
CA TYR A 460 34.08 -32.62 -7.19
C TYR A 460 35.43 -33.01 -7.75
N ASN A 461 36.37 -33.19 -6.83
CA ASN A 461 37.77 -33.48 -7.13
C ASN A 461 38.41 -32.50 -8.13
N ALA A 462 37.79 -31.34 -8.42
CA ALA A 462 38.22 -30.46 -9.50
C ALA A 462 39.17 -29.38 -9.01
N GLN A 463 40.37 -29.36 -9.59
CA GLN A 463 41.29 -28.25 -9.54
C GLN A 463 40.99 -27.34 -10.73
N VAL A 464 40.37 -26.19 -10.45
CA VAL A 464 39.97 -25.21 -11.46
C VAL A 464 41.00 -24.09 -11.54
N SER A 465 41.23 -23.60 -12.75
CA SER A 465 42.01 -22.39 -13.03
C SER A 465 41.31 -21.60 -14.12
N PHE A 466 41.40 -20.28 -14.04
CA PHE A 466 40.77 -19.36 -14.98
C PHE A 466 41.88 -18.63 -15.74
N ILE A 467 41.93 -18.79 -17.06
CA ILE A 467 42.95 -18.15 -17.90
C ILE A 467 42.23 -17.51 -19.08
N ASN A 468 42.30 -16.17 -19.19
CA ASN A 468 41.70 -15.40 -20.27
C ASN A 468 40.19 -15.70 -20.48
N GLY A 469 39.40 -15.74 -19.40
CA GLY A 469 37.96 -16.04 -19.47
C GLY A 469 37.60 -17.51 -19.65
N VAL A 470 38.59 -18.41 -19.65
CA VAL A 470 38.35 -19.84 -19.86
C VAL A 470 38.46 -20.59 -18.54
N LEU A 471 37.42 -21.38 -18.21
CA LEU A 471 37.49 -22.40 -17.17
C LEU A 471 38.39 -23.53 -17.63
N ARG A 472 39.42 -23.84 -16.84
CA ARG A 472 40.29 -25.00 -17.04
C ARG A 472 40.29 -25.91 -15.82
N ILE A 473 39.90 -27.17 -16.00
CA ILE A 473 40.08 -28.23 -15.00
C ILE A 473 41.45 -28.89 -15.23
N THR A 474 42.38 -28.73 -14.28
CA THR A 474 43.80 -29.09 -14.47
C THR A 474 44.16 -30.52 -14.11
N ASN A 475 43.32 -31.20 -13.34
CA ASN A 475 43.52 -32.59 -12.95
C ASN A 475 42.50 -33.52 -13.63
N ASP A 476 42.81 -34.81 -13.59
CA ASP A 476 42.02 -35.91 -14.12
C ASP A 476 40.95 -36.36 -13.11
N TYR A 477 39.93 -37.10 -13.60
CA TYR A 477 38.82 -37.62 -12.79
C TYR A 477 38.15 -36.54 -11.93
N ALA A 478 37.79 -35.43 -12.56
CA ALA A 478 37.36 -34.20 -11.92
C ALA A 478 36.17 -33.58 -12.64
N GLY A 479 35.36 -32.81 -11.92
CA GLY A 479 34.27 -32.06 -12.53
C GLY A 479 33.67 -30.99 -11.64
N ILE A 480 32.93 -30.09 -12.27
CA ILE A 480 32.05 -29.13 -11.61
C ILE A 480 30.63 -29.38 -12.09
N TYR A 481 29.63 -29.09 -11.26
CA TYR A 481 28.22 -29.20 -11.66
C TYR A 481 27.38 -28.07 -11.13
N THR A 482 26.32 -27.75 -11.88
CA THR A 482 25.40 -26.69 -11.51
C THR A 482 24.70 -27.04 -10.21
N LYS A 483 24.54 -26.07 -9.31
CA LYS A 483 23.65 -26.20 -8.15
C LYS A 483 22.19 -26.19 -8.56
N LYS A 484 21.87 -25.48 -9.65
CA LYS A 484 20.55 -25.50 -10.28
C LYS A 484 20.32 -26.84 -10.99
N THR A 485 19.13 -27.39 -10.88
CA THR A 485 18.70 -28.59 -11.60
C THR A 485 17.68 -28.25 -12.68
N PHE A 486 17.67 -29.03 -13.76
CA PHE A 486 16.82 -28.81 -14.94
C PHE A 486 15.94 -30.01 -15.21
N THR A 487 14.76 -29.77 -15.76
CA THR A 487 13.79 -30.81 -16.16
C THR A 487 13.71 -30.86 -17.68
N PRO A 488 13.99 -31.99 -18.34
CA PRO A 488 13.84 -32.12 -19.78
C PRO A 488 12.39 -31.83 -20.24
N PRO A 489 12.17 -31.21 -21.42
CA PRO A 489 13.20 -30.93 -22.43
C PRO A 489 13.90 -29.57 -22.24
N VAL A 490 15.23 -29.57 -22.33
CA VAL A 490 16.07 -28.36 -22.31
C VAL A 490 17.15 -28.42 -23.36
N ILE A 491 17.69 -27.26 -23.73
CA ILE A 491 18.82 -27.12 -24.64
C ILE A 491 20.02 -26.60 -23.84
N ILE A 492 21.15 -27.31 -23.93
CA ILE A 492 22.41 -26.96 -23.29
C ILE A 492 23.38 -26.58 -24.41
N GLU A 493 23.84 -25.34 -24.42
CA GLU A 493 24.85 -24.87 -25.37
C GLU A 493 26.13 -24.58 -24.60
N PHE A 494 27.27 -24.93 -25.18
CA PHE A 494 28.57 -24.67 -24.56
C PHE A 494 29.64 -24.51 -25.63
N ARG A 495 30.75 -23.88 -25.25
CA ARG A 495 31.94 -23.77 -26.09
C ARG A 495 33.14 -24.38 -25.37
N GLN A 496 33.81 -25.31 -26.03
CA GLN A 496 34.88 -26.11 -25.43
C GLN A 496 36.08 -26.27 -26.37
N ASN A 497 37.25 -26.52 -25.80
CA ASN A 497 38.47 -26.74 -26.56
C ASN A 497 38.76 -28.24 -26.75
N ILE A 498 38.71 -28.72 -27.99
CA ILE A 498 39.10 -30.08 -28.38
C ILE A 498 40.61 -30.16 -28.57
N LYS A 499 41.30 -30.96 -27.73
CA LYS A 499 42.77 -31.07 -27.70
C LYS A 499 43.33 -32.34 -28.39
N ASN A 500 44.65 -32.48 -28.33
CA ASN A 500 45.47 -33.32 -29.21
C ASN A 500 45.56 -34.82 -28.88
N SER A 501 45.40 -35.19 -27.60
CA SER A 501 45.43 -36.58 -27.09
C SER A 501 44.00 -37.01 -26.71
N TRP A 502 43.79 -38.07 -25.92
CA TRP A 502 42.48 -38.55 -25.49
C TRP A 502 41.71 -37.47 -24.71
N ALA A 503 41.09 -36.53 -25.41
CA ALA A 503 40.36 -35.44 -24.79
C ALA A 503 39.00 -35.97 -24.36
N GLU A 504 38.93 -36.56 -23.17
CA GLU A 504 37.71 -37.09 -22.58
C GLU A 504 37.01 -35.99 -21.78
N LEU A 505 35.94 -35.48 -22.35
CA LEU A 505 34.98 -34.64 -21.64
C LEU A 505 33.67 -35.39 -21.55
N TYR A 506 32.99 -35.26 -20.41
CA TYR A 506 31.61 -35.69 -20.30
C TYR A 506 30.75 -34.64 -19.62
N ILE A 507 29.54 -34.54 -20.13
CA ILE A 507 28.50 -33.73 -19.51
C ILE A 507 27.68 -34.67 -18.66
N ALA A 508 27.67 -34.48 -17.35
CA ALA A 508 26.95 -35.36 -16.42
C ALA A 508 25.67 -34.74 -15.88
N VAL A 509 24.76 -35.61 -15.48
CA VAL A 509 23.52 -35.32 -14.78
C VAL A 509 23.63 -35.91 -13.37
N ARG A 510 23.58 -35.06 -12.32
CA ARG A 510 23.64 -35.51 -10.91
C ARG A 510 22.39 -36.34 -10.58
N GLN A 511 22.51 -37.52 -9.95
CA GLN A 511 21.37 -38.39 -9.59
C GLN A 511 21.10 -38.47 -8.07
N ALA A 512 19.95 -39.06 -7.70
CA ALA A 512 19.48 -39.15 -6.31
C ALA A 512 20.15 -40.32 -5.56
N SER A 513 20.46 -41.40 -6.29
CA SER A 513 21.02 -42.64 -5.74
C SER A 513 22.52 -42.79 -6.01
N TYR A 514 23.06 -42.09 -7.01
CA TYR A 514 24.48 -42.05 -7.33
C TYR A 514 24.84 -40.63 -7.76
N PRO A 515 25.97 -40.04 -7.30
CA PRO A 515 26.15 -38.61 -7.52
C PRO A 515 26.40 -38.24 -9.01
N TRP A 516 26.58 -39.21 -9.93
CA TRP A 516 27.13 -39.01 -11.30
C TRP A 516 26.48 -39.94 -12.35
N GLY A 517 25.84 -39.40 -13.38
CA GLY A 517 25.55 -40.13 -14.62
C GLY A 517 25.95 -39.31 -15.82
N PRO A 518 26.90 -39.72 -16.68
CA PRO A 518 27.20 -38.96 -17.88
C PRO A 518 25.96 -38.98 -18.79
N LEU A 519 25.73 -37.91 -19.54
CA LEU A 519 24.75 -37.81 -20.62
C LEU A 519 25.45 -38.05 -21.96
N TRP A 520 26.64 -37.45 -22.11
CA TRP A 520 27.49 -37.56 -23.28
C TRP A 520 28.94 -37.64 -22.88
N TRP A 521 29.72 -38.39 -23.66
CA TRP A 521 31.17 -38.34 -23.64
C TRP A 521 31.67 -37.91 -25.00
N VAL A 522 32.55 -36.92 -24.99
CA VAL A 522 33.20 -36.38 -26.16
C VAL A 522 34.66 -36.77 -26.07
N ARG A 523 35.14 -37.43 -27.12
CA ARG A 523 36.53 -37.79 -27.35
C ARG A 523 36.98 -37.19 -28.67
N ARG A 524 38.30 -37.06 -28.83
CA ARG A 524 38.85 -36.75 -30.16
C ARG A 524 38.44 -37.87 -31.14
N ASN A 525 37.78 -37.49 -32.23
CA ASN A 525 37.25 -38.36 -33.29
C ASN A 525 36.11 -39.31 -32.90
N HIS A 526 35.64 -39.32 -31.64
CA HIS A 526 34.56 -40.20 -31.20
C HIS A 526 33.63 -39.45 -30.26
N VAL A 527 32.32 -39.56 -30.48
CA VAL A 527 31.33 -39.07 -29.54
C VAL A 527 30.44 -40.25 -29.17
N GLN A 528 30.29 -40.50 -27.87
CA GLN A 528 29.52 -41.64 -27.38
C GLN A 528 28.43 -41.17 -26.40
N PRO A 529 27.18 -41.64 -26.56
CA PRO A 529 26.17 -41.49 -25.54
C PRO A 529 26.57 -42.29 -24.29
N ALA A 530 26.17 -41.82 -23.12
CA ALA A 530 26.40 -42.55 -21.89
C ALA A 530 25.31 -43.61 -21.66
N GLU A 531 25.65 -44.88 -21.84
CA GLU A 531 24.72 -46.02 -21.66
C GLU A 531 24.84 -46.71 -20.28
N TRP A 532 25.70 -46.23 -19.37
CA TRP A 532 26.00 -46.94 -18.12
C TRP A 532 24.92 -46.72 -17.04
N SER A 533 24.12 -47.75 -16.77
CA SER A 533 23.56 -47.99 -15.43
C SER A 533 24.39 -49.05 -14.72
N TYR A 534 25.03 -48.71 -13.60
CA TYR A 534 25.37 -49.70 -12.57
C TYR A 534 24.06 -50.19 -11.95
N LEU A 535 23.38 -51.11 -12.64
CA LEU A 535 22.38 -51.99 -12.05
C LEU A 535 22.93 -53.39 -12.31
N ASP A 536 23.43 -54.01 -11.24
CA ASP A 536 23.89 -55.39 -11.11
C ASP A 536 24.12 -56.18 -12.41
N ASP A 537 25.38 -56.59 -12.57
CA ASP A 537 25.92 -57.59 -13.49
C ASP A 537 26.79 -57.04 -14.64
N HIS A 538 27.98 -57.64 -14.74
CA HIS A 538 29.08 -57.30 -15.63
C HIS A 538 28.74 -57.66 -17.09
N GLN A 539 27.83 -56.92 -17.73
CA GLN A 539 27.63 -56.99 -19.17
C GLN A 539 27.98 -55.64 -19.82
N TYR A 540 29.06 -55.66 -20.61
CA TYR A 540 29.45 -54.56 -21.48
C TYR A 540 28.30 -54.25 -22.46
N GLY A 541 27.61 -53.13 -22.25
CA GLY A 541 26.66 -52.56 -23.22
C GLY A 541 27.33 -52.30 -24.57
N ARG A 542 26.54 -52.37 -25.65
CA ARG A 542 27.05 -52.15 -27.01
C ARG A 542 27.27 -50.65 -27.23
N TYR A 543 28.51 -50.21 -27.21
CA TYR A 543 28.89 -48.88 -27.64
C TYR A 543 28.33 -48.59 -29.05
N HIS A 544 27.46 -47.59 -29.16
CA HIS A 544 27.24 -46.90 -30.43
C HIS A 544 28.33 -45.84 -30.57
N GLU A 545 29.48 -46.25 -31.12
CA GLU A 545 30.57 -45.35 -31.49
C GLU A 545 30.18 -44.67 -32.81
N GLU A 546 29.92 -43.35 -32.77
CA GLU A 546 29.91 -42.55 -33.99
C GLU A 546 31.29 -41.90 -34.15
N ASP A 547 32.03 -42.38 -35.16
CA ASP A 547 33.34 -41.86 -35.57
C ASP A 547 33.17 -40.49 -36.22
N LEU A 548 33.06 -39.48 -35.37
CA LEU A 548 32.88 -38.10 -35.78
C LEU A 548 34.20 -37.35 -35.67
N ASN A 549 34.79 -37.03 -36.84
CA ASN A 549 36.05 -36.32 -36.95
C ASN A 549 35.92 -34.85 -36.52
N LEU A 550 35.88 -34.60 -35.21
CA LEU A 550 35.94 -33.27 -34.61
C LEU A 550 37.40 -32.78 -34.65
N PRO A 551 37.71 -31.70 -35.40
CA PRO A 551 39.03 -31.12 -35.44
C PRO A 551 39.50 -30.64 -34.07
N ARG A 552 40.80 -30.34 -33.98
CA ARG A 552 41.35 -29.69 -32.78
C ARG A 552 40.95 -28.21 -32.78
N GLY A 553 40.64 -27.68 -31.61
CA GLY A 553 40.33 -26.27 -31.40
C GLY A 553 39.02 -26.06 -30.66
N TRP A 554 38.61 -24.79 -30.61
CA TRP A 554 37.37 -24.39 -29.97
C TRP A 554 36.16 -24.73 -30.83
N HIS A 555 35.22 -25.46 -30.24
CA HIS A 555 33.98 -25.88 -30.88
C HIS A 555 32.78 -25.58 -30.00
N LYS A 556 31.69 -25.11 -30.62
CA LYS A 556 30.37 -24.98 -29.98
C LYS A 556 29.61 -26.30 -30.09
N GLY A 557 29.16 -26.81 -28.95
CA GLY A 557 28.25 -27.95 -28.85
C GLY A 557 26.86 -27.53 -28.40
N THR A 558 25.84 -28.21 -28.91
CA THR A 558 24.42 -28.01 -28.54
C THR A 558 23.79 -29.35 -28.23
N ILE A 559 23.40 -29.56 -26.97
CA ILE A 559 22.67 -30.75 -26.54
C ILE A 559 21.18 -30.42 -26.43
N TYR A 560 20.37 -31.16 -27.16
CA TYR A 560 18.93 -31.26 -26.95
C TYR A 560 18.68 -32.42 -26.01
N TRP A 561 18.42 -32.11 -24.74
CA TRP A 561 18.18 -33.11 -23.71
C TRP A 561 16.68 -33.34 -23.57
N PHE A 562 16.20 -34.50 -23.98
CA PHE A 562 14.81 -34.92 -23.83
C PHE A 562 14.66 -35.98 -22.75
N LYS A 563 13.40 -36.26 -22.43
CA LYS A 563 13.00 -37.29 -21.48
C LYS A 563 13.63 -38.65 -21.83
N TYR A 564 13.42 -39.14 -23.05
CA TYR A 564 13.79 -40.50 -23.44
C TYR A 564 15.04 -40.62 -24.31
N ASN A 565 15.55 -39.49 -24.82
CA ASN A 565 16.68 -39.46 -25.74
C ASN A 565 17.42 -38.13 -25.59
N SER A 566 18.54 -37.99 -26.28
CA SER A 566 19.17 -36.69 -26.47
C SER A 566 19.85 -36.62 -27.82
N ARG A 567 20.12 -35.41 -28.28
CA ARG A 567 20.83 -35.16 -29.54
C ARG A 567 21.93 -34.15 -29.26
N LEU A 568 23.14 -34.43 -29.74
CA LEU A 568 24.28 -33.53 -29.64
C LEU A 568 24.66 -33.06 -31.05
N GLU A 569 24.70 -31.75 -31.23
CA GLU A 569 25.10 -31.08 -32.47
C GLU A 569 26.37 -30.26 -32.24
N TRP A 570 27.26 -30.23 -33.23
CA TRP A 570 28.45 -29.38 -33.24
C TRP A 570 28.42 -28.37 -34.38
N ASP A 571 29.14 -27.27 -34.19
CA ASP A 571 29.40 -26.26 -35.23
C ASP A 571 30.08 -26.79 -36.50
N THR A 572 30.71 -27.96 -36.44
CA THR A 572 31.25 -28.68 -37.60
C THR A 572 30.18 -29.30 -38.50
N GLY A 573 28.91 -29.25 -38.09
CA GLY A 573 27.79 -29.95 -38.74
C GLY A 573 27.61 -31.39 -38.28
N ALA A 574 28.43 -31.85 -37.33
CA ALA A 574 28.31 -33.17 -36.72
C ALA A 574 27.04 -33.28 -35.88
N VAL A 575 26.26 -34.36 -36.06
CA VAL A 575 25.05 -34.62 -35.27
C VAL A 575 25.07 -36.07 -34.81
N VAL A 576 24.89 -36.27 -33.50
CA VAL A 576 24.88 -37.58 -32.83
C VAL A 576 23.59 -37.76 -32.06
N TYR A 577 23.00 -38.96 -32.14
CA TYR A 577 21.76 -39.29 -31.46
C TYR A 577 22.00 -40.30 -30.35
N ASN A 578 21.54 -39.95 -29.15
CA ASN A 578 21.35 -40.92 -28.08
C ASN A 578 19.88 -41.35 -28.09
N THR A 579 19.58 -42.52 -28.67
CA THR A 579 18.20 -43.02 -28.76
C THR A 579 17.64 -43.51 -27.43
N TYR A 580 18.47 -43.62 -26.39
CA TYR A 580 18.06 -44.08 -25.07
C TYR A 580 18.71 -43.26 -23.95
N ASN A 581 17.91 -42.40 -23.33
CA ASN A 581 18.33 -41.73 -22.11
C ASN A 581 17.98 -42.64 -20.92
N THR A 582 18.98 -43.04 -20.13
CA THR A 582 18.76 -43.81 -18.90
C THR A 582 18.03 -42.98 -17.83
N TYR A 583 17.95 -41.65 -17.99
CA TYR A 583 17.50 -40.71 -16.96
C TYR A 583 16.10 -40.12 -17.23
N GLN A 584 15.15 -41.01 -17.53
CA GLN A 584 13.86 -40.65 -18.13
C GLN A 584 12.93 -39.84 -17.23
N ASP A 585 13.15 -39.74 -15.93
CA ASP A 585 12.27 -38.98 -15.02
C ASP A 585 13.06 -38.08 -14.06
N TYR A 586 14.27 -37.66 -14.46
CA TYR A 586 15.24 -37.05 -13.54
C TYR A 586 15.36 -35.52 -13.68
N LYS A 587 15.26 -34.79 -12.55
CA LYS A 587 15.62 -33.37 -12.43
C LYS A 587 17.09 -33.24 -12.07
N GLY A 588 17.93 -32.85 -13.02
CA GLY A 588 19.37 -33.02 -12.88
C GLY A 588 20.19 -31.74 -12.99
N ALA A 589 21.27 -31.67 -12.21
CA ALA A 589 22.33 -30.68 -12.40
C ALA A 589 23.14 -31.01 -13.65
N ILE A 590 23.68 -30.02 -14.34
CA ILE A 590 24.56 -30.20 -15.51
C ILE A 590 26.00 -30.14 -15.02
N ALA A 591 26.85 -31.09 -15.46
CA ALA A 591 28.25 -31.11 -15.11
C ALA A 591 29.15 -30.79 -16.31
N LEU A 592 30.28 -30.16 -16.02
CA LEU A 592 31.46 -30.09 -16.88
C LEU A 592 32.54 -30.94 -16.21
N GLY A 593 32.82 -32.11 -16.77
CA GLY A 593 33.71 -33.10 -16.14
C GLY A 593 34.70 -33.71 -17.11
N THR A 594 35.83 -34.14 -16.60
CA THR A 594 36.89 -34.74 -17.40
C THR A 594 37.52 -35.95 -16.72
N TRP A 595 38.00 -36.87 -17.56
CA TRP A 595 38.82 -38.02 -17.18
C TRP A 595 40.31 -37.79 -17.47
N ASP A 596 40.64 -36.68 -18.15
CA ASP A 596 42.01 -36.28 -18.49
C ASP A 596 42.30 -34.86 -17.96
N LYS A 597 43.56 -34.45 -17.98
CA LYS A 597 44.01 -33.17 -17.43
C LYS A 597 43.82 -32.03 -18.43
N ASN A 598 43.64 -30.82 -17.90
CA ASN A 598 43.66 -29.55 -18.64
C ASN A 598 42.56 -29.43 -19.71
N GLN A 599 41.33 -29.81 -19.38
CA GLN A 599 40.17 -29.54 -20.25
C GLN A 599 39.61 -28.15 -20.01
N GLU A 600 39.08 -27.54 -21.08
CA GLU A 600 38.79 -26.10 -21.15
C GLU A 600 37.39 -25.82 -21.71
N TRP A 601 36.66 -24.94 -21.02
CA TRP A 601 35.36 -24.39 -21.41
C TRP A 601 35.40 -22.87 -21.38
N ASP A 602 34.80 -22.26 -22.39
CA ASP A 602 34.72 -20.81 -22.53
C ASP A 602 33.40 -20.30 -21.96
N TRP A 603 32.28 -20.91 -22.34
CA TRP A 603 30.99 -20.59 -21.77
C TRP A 603 30.03 -21.78 -21.83
N ILE A 604 29.00 -21.73 -21.00
CA ILE A 604 27.86 -22.64 -21.01
C ILE A 604 26.57 -21.87 -20.75
N ARG A 605 25.49 -22.27 -21.42
CA ARG A 605 24.14 -21.77 -21.17
C ARG A 605 23.09 -22.85 -21.29
N VAL A 606 21.96 -22.62 -20.61
CA VAL A 606 20.80 -23.50 -20.66
C VAL A 606 19.58 -22.67 -21.01
N ARG A 607 18.79 -23.17 -21.98
CA ARG A 607 17.54 -22.56 -22.41
C ARG A 607 16.43 -23.59 -22.60
N LYS A 608 15.19 -23.11 -22.61
CA LYS A 608 14.02 -23.95 -22.81
C LYS A 608 13.93 -24.48 -24.24
N TYR A 609 13.29 -25.63 -24.39
CA TYR A 609 13.04 -26.28 -25.69
C TYR A 609 11.58 -26.07 -26.14
N ALA A 610 11.38 -25.80 -27.42
CA ALA A 610 10.10 -25.90 -28.11
C ALA A 610 10.25 -26.80 -29.34
N SER A 611 9.24 -27.63 -29.63
CA SER A 611 9.28 -28.54 -30.80
C SER A 611 9.35 -27.81 -32.13
N ILE A 612 8.76 -26.60 -32.17
CA ILE A 612 8.91 -25.65 -33.26
C ILE A 612 9.32 -24.32 -32.61
N PRO A 613 10.53 -23.79 -32.90
CA PRO A 613 10.98 -22.52 -32.34
C PRO A 613 10.02 -21.36 -32.68
N PRO A 614 9.90 -20.34 -31.82
CA PRO A 614 9.16 -19.13 -32.15
C PRO A 614 9.69 -18.45 -33.41
N THR A 615 8.81 -17.87 -34.21
CA THR A 615 9.20 -17.09 -35.40
C THR A 615 9.22 -15.62 -35.05
N VAL A 616 10.35 -14.94 -35.35
CA VAL A 616 10.48 -13.49 -35.21
C VAL A 616 10.27 -12.83 -36.56
N THR A 617 9.43 -11.80 -36.61
CA THR A 617 9.21 -10.97 -37.80
C THR A 617 9.39 -9.52 -37.44
N MET A 618 10.29 -8.83 -38.14
CA MET A 618 10.59 -7.42 -37.89
C MET A 618 9.72 -6.52 -38.78
N SER A 619 9.42 -5.32 -38.28
CA SER A 619 8.87 -4.24 -39.10
C SER A 619 9.89 -3.83 -40.16
N ASN A 620 9.41 -3.49 -41.36
CA ASN A 620 10.26 -2.92 -42.43
C ASN A 620 10.50 -1.41 -42.25
N GLN A 621 10.00 -0.82 -41.17
CA GLN A 621 10.09 0.61 -40.87
C GLN A 621 10.65 0.82 -39.47
N ILE A 622 11.52 1.81 -39.36
CA ILE A 622 11.91 2.42 -38.09
C ILE A 622 10.92 3.53 -37.83
N ASP A 623 10.22 3.45 -36.72
CA ASP A 623 9.42 4.55 -36.24
C ASP A 623 10.38 5.56 -35.60
N THR A 624 10.15 6.85 -35.84
CA THR A 624 10.75 7.92 -35.05
C THR A 624 9.80 8.26 -33.93
N ILE A 625 10.33 8.73 -32.79
CA ILE A 625 9.52 9.27 -31.72
C ILE A 625 8.55 10.26 -32.35
N PRO A 626 7.23 10.16 -32.08
CA PRO A 626 6.27 11.05 -32.70
C PRO A 626 6.68 12.49 -32.43
N THR A 627 7.16 13.19 -33.45
CA THR A 627 7.30 14.65 -33.42
C THR A 627 5.88 15.16 -33.38
N SER A 628 5.39 15.42 -32.17
CA SER A 628 4.00 15.83 -32.01
C SER A 628 3.81 17.13 -32.78
N PRO A 629 2.92 17.17 -33.79
CA PRO A 629 2.36 18.43 -34.21
C PRO A 629 1.63 18.99 -32.98
N THR A 630 1.81 20.28 -32.69
CA THR A 630 1.12 21.07 -31.67
C THR A 630 -0.22 20.46 -31.23
N THR A 631 -0.22 19.81 -30.07
CA THR A 631 -1.44 19.41 -29.36
C THR A 631 -1.33 19.91 -27.94
N TYR A 632 -2.20 20.85 -27.60
CA TYR A 632 -2.56 21.26 -26.25
C TYR A 632 -2.65 20.02 -25.35
N SER A 633 -1.80 19.89 -24.34
CA SER A 633 -1.99 18.86 -23.32
C SER A 633 -3.01 19.36 -22.32
N ASN A 634 -3.99 18.53 -21.93
CA ASN A 634 -4.66 18.77 -20.65
C ASN A 634 -3.56 18.82 -19.58
N ALA A 635 -3.50 19.91 -18.83
CA ALA A 635 -2.51 20.13 -17.81
C ALA A 635 -3.20 20.57 -16.52
N ARG A 636 -2.59 20.25 -15.39
CA ARG A 636 -3.12 20.51 -14.06
C ARG A 636 -2.06 21.15 -13.21
N ALA A 637 -2.40 22.28 -12.60
CA ALA A 637 -1.60 22.93 -11.58
C ALA A 637 -2.16 22.56 -10.21
N TYR A 638 -1.34 21.92 -9.38
CA TYR A 638 -1.67 21.57 -8.01
C TYR A 638 -1.02 22.55 -7.04
N ASP A 639 -1.74 22.87 -5.97
CA ASP A 639 -1.21 23.46 -4.74
C ASP A 639 -1.34 22.41 -3.63
N LEU A 640 -0.18 21.95 -3.14
CA LEU A 640 -0.03 20.89 -2.15
C LEU A 640 0.21 21.41 -0.73
N GLN A 641 0.34 22.72 -0.54
CA GLN A 641 0.65 23.31 0.75
C GLN A 641 -0.34 22.91 1.85
N PRO A 642 -1.67 22.85 1.60
CA PRO A 642 -2.61 22.44 2.64
C PRO A 642 -2.38 21.01 3.17
N PHE A 643 -1.90 20.09 2.32
CA PHE A 643 -1.52 18.75 2.74
C PHE A 643 -0.19 18.76 3.50
N ILE A 644 0.82 19.46 2.98
CA ILE A 644 2.14 19.59 3.62
C ILE A 644 2.01 20.20 5.02
N ASP A 645 1.17 21.21 5.20
CA ASP A 645 0.88 21.80 6.50
C ASP A 645 0.36 20.74 7.47
N CYS A 646 -0.59 19.90 7.04
CA CYS A 646 -1.10 18.81 7.85
C CYS A 646 -0.04 17.72 8.14
N LEU A 647 0.93 17.49 7.24
CA LEU A 647 2.07 16.60 7.50
C LEU A 647 3.00 17.16 8.58
N ILE A 648 3.43 18.42 8.43
CA ILE A 648 4.34 19.11 9.37
C ILE A 648 3.70 19.23 10.75
N ASP A 649 2.41 19.59 10.79
CA ASP A 649 1.65 19.71 12.03
C ASP A 649 1.20 18.36 12.60
N GLN A 650 1.56 17.26 11.95
CA GLN A 650 1.25 15.93 12.43
C GLN A 650 -0.26 15.74 12.66
N ARG A 651 -1.08 16.20 11.72
CA ARG A 651 -2.54 16.09 11.76
C ARG A 651 -3.04 14.75 11.23
N TYR A 652 -4.32 14.49 11.50
CA TYR A 652 -5.03 13.26 11.18
C TYR A 652 -6.13 13.50 10.15
N PHE A 653 -6.37 12.48 9.34
CA PHE A 653 -7.41 12.41 8.34
C PHE A 653 -8.38 11.27 8.68
N GLY A 654 -9.67 11.50 8.43
CA GLY A 654 -10.70 10.50 8.48
C GLY A 654 -10.92 9.90 7.10
N ILE A 655 -10.61 8.61 6.92
CA ILE A 655 -10.77 7.89 5.65
C ILE A 655 -11.50 6.56 5.85
N GLU A 656 -12.16 6.05 4.81
CA GLU A 656 -13.03 4.86 4.88
C GLU A 656 -12.24 3.59 5.26
N ASN A 657 -11.10 3.34 4.61
CA ASN A 657 -10.31 2.09 4.78
C ASN A 657 -9.23 2.16 5.89
N GLY A 658 -9.21 3.21 6.70
CA GLY A 658 -8.21 3.42 7.75
C GLY A 658 -8.54 2.68 9.05
N TRP A 659 -7.54 2.41 9.89
CA TRP A 659 -7.79 1.90 11.25
C TRP A 659 -8.51 2.95 12.09
N SER A 660 -9.67 2.59 12.65
CA SER A 660 -10.40 3.42 13.60
C SER A 660 -9.68 3.56 14.93
N PHE A 661 -10.14 4.52 15.74
CA PHE A 661 -9.65 4.68 17.10
C PHE A 661 -9.76 3.41 17.96
N PHE A 662 -10.79 2.58 17.74
CA PHE A 662 -10.94 1.31 18.48
C PHE A 662 -9.90 0.28 18.04
N GLU A 663 -9.66 0.18 16.74
CA GLU A 663 -8.66 -0.74 16.18
C GLU A 663 -7.24 -0.36 16.61
N ARG A 664 -6.97 0.95 16.78
CA ARG A 664 -5.72 1.46 17.37
C ARG A 664 -5.52 1.02 18.82
N LEU A 665 -6.59 0.95 19.61
CA LEU A 665 -6.56 0.43 20.98
C LEU A 665 -6.46 -1.11 21.03
N GLU A 666 -6.87 -1.79 19.97
CA GLU A 666 -6.74 -3.25 19.80
C GLU A 666 -5.43 -3.69 19.14
N GLY A 667 -4.70 -2.75 18.51
CA GLY A 667 -3.52 -3.06 17.71
C GLY A 667 -3.84 -3.96 16.50
N SER A 668 -5.08 -3.94 16.03
CA SER A 668 -5.61 -4.86 15.01
C SER A 668 -6.88 -4.31 14.35
N ASN A 669 -7.10 -4.66 13.08
CA ASN A 669 -8.30 -4.33 12.31
C ASN A 669 -9.28 -5.50 12.13
N VAL A 670 -9.18 -6.55 12.96
CA VAL A 670 -10.05 -7.74 12.85
C VAL A 670 -11.54 -7.38 12.96
N ASN A 671 -11.88 -6.31 13.70
CA ASN A 671 -13.25 -5.88 13.95
C ASN A 671 -13.73 -4.73 13.03
N HIS A 672 -12.98 -4.39 11.97
CA HIS A 672 -13.23 -3.23 11.12
C HIS A 672 -14.69 -3.15 10.64
N ASP A 673 -15.15 -4.16 9.92
CA ASP A 673 -16.50 -4.20 9.33
C ASP A 673 -17.61 -4.13 10.39
N ALA A 674 -17.37 -4.73 11.56
CA ALA A 674 -18.31 -4.69 12.67
C ALA A 674 -18.42 -3.26 13.25
N TYR A 675 -17.30 -2.56 13.37
CA TYR A 675 -17.27 -1.16 13.81
C TYR A 675 -17.86 -0.21 12.78
N VAL A 676 -17.59 -0.40 11.48
CA VAL A 676 -18.22 0.37 10.40
C VAL A 676 -19.73 0.19 10.44
N THR A 677 -20.22 -1.05 10.51
CA THR A 677 -21.66 -1.36 10.57
C THR A 677 -22.32 -0.72 11.79
N LEU A 678 -21.65 -0.75 12.94
CA LEU A 678 -22.17 -0.16 14.16
C LEU A 678 -22.19 1.37 14.08
N ALA A 679 -21.14 2.00 13.53
CA ALA A 679 -21.05 3.44 13.32
C ALA A 679 -22.15 3.94 12.37
N HIS A 680 -22.38 3.25 11.24
CA HIS A 680 -23.45 3.59 10.30
C HIS A 680 -24.82 3.60 10.99
N ARG A 681 -25.11 2.57 11.80
CA ARG A 681 -26.35 2.53 12.60
C ARG A 681 -26.46 3.72 13.54
N MET A 682 -25.38 4.09 14.23
CA MET A 682 -25.39 5.23 15.16
C MET A 682 -25.57 6.56 14.43
N GLN A 683 -24.94 6.73 13.27
CA GLN A 683 -25.10 7.93 12.45
C GLN A 683 -26.52 8.07 11.90
N ASP A 684 -27.15 6.96 11.50
CA ASP A 684 -28.56 6.94 11.08
C ASP A 684 -29.51 7.32 12.23
N GLU A 685 -29.30 6.74 13.42
CA GLU A 685 -30.11 7.04 14.60
C GLU A 685 -29.99 8.50 15.05
N LEU A 686 -28.78 9.10 14.94
CA LEU A 686 -28.51 10.48 15.33
C LEU A 686 -28.76 11.51 14.23
N GLY A 687 -28.95 11.07 12.98
CA GLY A 687 -29.13 11.95 11.83
C GLY A 687 -27.89 12.81 11.52
N VAL A 688 -26.68 12.26 11.73
CA VAL A 688 -25.41 13.01 11.60
C VAL A 688 -24.64 12.66 10.32
N LYS A 689 -25.32 12.26 9.25
CA LYS A 689 -24.71 11.94 7.94
C LYS A 689 -24.36 13.18 7.13
N TYR A 690 -23.45 13.04 6.17
CA TYR A 690 -23.15 14.08 5.18
C TYR A 690 -23.93 13.81 3.89
N GLY A 691 -25.10 14.45 3.78
CA GLY A 691 -26.07 14.09 2.74
C GLY A 691 -26.52 12.64 2.91
N ASP A 692 -26.29 11.82 1.90
CA ASP A 692 -26.60 10.38 1.90
C ASP A 692 -25.40 9.49 2.26
N ARG A 693 -24.23 10.07 2.56
CA ARG A 693 -22.99 9.33 2.90
C ARG A 693 -22.70 9.35 4.40
N TYR A 694 -22.09 8.27 4.88
CA TYR A 694 -21.63 8.13 6.27
C TYR A 694 -20.26 8.78 6.45
N TYR A 695 -20.01 9.38 7.62
CA TYR A 695 -18.66 9.78 8.01
C TYR A 695 -17.80 8.52 8.25
N PRO A 696 -16.55 8.49 7.76
CA PRO A 696 -15.66 7.37 7.98
C PRO A 696 -15.29 7.25 9.46
N ILE A 697 -14.88 6.06 9.87
CA ILE A 697 -14.34 5.79 11.21
C ILE A 697 -12.83 5.65 11.23
N GLY A 698 -12.21 5.42 10.07
CA GLY A 698 -10.77 5.25 9.95
C GLY A 698 -10.06 6.53 10.30
N LEU A 699 -8.98 6.42 11.04
CA LEU A 699 -8.16 7.53 11.51
C LEU A 699 -6.76 7.29 10.97
N VAL A 700 -6.22 8.20 10.17
CA VAL A 700 -4.91 8.05 9.50
C VAL A 700 -4.04 9.26 9.78
N SER A 701 -2.76 9.00 10.00
CA SER A 701 -1.73 10.03 10.01
C SER A 701 -0.45 9.49 9.40
N PHE A 702 0.57 10.35 9.24
CA PHE A 702 1.79 10.00 8.53
C PHE A 702 3.04 10.08 9.41
N MET A 703 3.99 9.19 9.13
CA MET A 703 5.29 9.01 9.77
C MET A 703 6.41 9.41 8.80
N ILE A 704 7.12 10.50 9.11
CA ILE A 704 8.17 11.05 8.24
C ILE A 704 9.43 11.32 9.08
N PRO A 705 10.38 10.37 9.17
CA PRO A 705 11.62 10.54 9.95
C PRO A 705 12.56 11.55 9.29
N HIS A 706 12.22 12.84 9.36
CA HIS A 706 12.96 13.94 8.77
C HIS A 706 12.91 15.17 9.68
N ALA A 707 14.03 15.88 9.83
CA ALA A 707 14.16 16.97 10.81
C ALA A 707 13.09 18.07 10.67
N ASN A 708 12.65 18.36 9.44
CA ASN A 708 11.65 19.41 9.18
C ASN A 708 10.19 18.94 9.29
N TYR A 709 9.93 17.63 9.34
CA TYR A 709 8.57 17.07 9.41
C TYR A 709 8.28 16.42 10.76
N ASP A 710 9.24 15.65 11.28
CA ASP A 710 9.14 15.00 12.59
C ASP A 710 10.53 14.81 13.21
N GLU A 711 11.00 15.85 13.88
CA GLU A 711 12.29 15.84 14.58
C GLU A 711 12.36 14.75 15.66
N LYS A 712 11.25 14.45 16.34
CA LYS A 712 11.22 13.44 17.41
C LYS A 712 11.42 12.04 16.84
N LEU A 713 10.68 11.71 15.77
CA LEU A 713 10.82 10.44 15.08
C LEU A 713 12.20 10.30 14.41
N PHE A 714 12.69 11.37 13.79
CA PHE A 714 14.02 11.43 13.19
C PHE A 714 15.11 11.10 14.22
N ASN A 715 15.06 11.72 15.40
CA ASN A 715 16.00 11.44 16.49
C ASN A 715 15.87 10.02 17.05
N LEU A 716 14.64 9.49 17.15
CA LEU A 716 14.41 8.11 17.57
C LEU A 716 15.04 7.11 16.60
N PHE A 717 14.81 7.26 15.30
CA PHE A 717 15.38 6.40 14.26
C PHE A 717 16.91 6.43 14.27
N ARG A 718 17.49 7.64 14.38
CA ARG A 718 18.94 7.80 14.51
C ARG A 718 19.50 7.12 15.75
N THR A 719 18.82 7.23 16.89
CA THR A 719 19.23 6.60 18.16
C THR A 719 19.16 5.07 18.09
N LEU A 720 18.16 4.54 17.38
CA LEU A 720 17.98 3.11 17.18
C LEU A 720 18.82 2.53 16.03
N GLY A 721 19.46 3.37 15.21
CA GLY A 721 20.18 2.93 14.03
C GLY A 721 19.27 2.37 12.92
N ILE A 722 18.01 2.82 12.88
CA ILE A 722 17.01 2.42 11.88
C ILE A 722 17.09 3.39 10.70
N SER A 723 17.24 2.84 9.50
CA SER A 723 17.10 3.59 8.24
C SER A 723 15.73 3.30 7.64
N VAL A 724 15.10 4.33 7.07
CA VAL A 724 13.83 4.15 6.36
C VAL A 724 14.11 3.42 5.04
N GLU A 725 13.42 2.31 4.82
CA GLU A 725 13.41 1.58 3.57
C GLU A 725 12.61 2.32 2.50
N GLU A 726 13.22 2.45 1.32
CA GLU A 726 12.60 3.02 0.12
C GLU A 726 11.28 2.31 -0.21
N GLY A 727 10.20 3.08 -0.39
CA GLY A 727 8.90 2.57 -0.79
C GLY A 727 8.09 1.88 0.31
N GLN A 728 8.47 1.98 1.59
CA GLN A 728 7.57 1.61 2.70
C GLN A 728 6.59 2.76 2.97
N SER A 729 5.28 2.50 2.88
CA SER A 729 4.23 3.49 3.14
C SER A 729 4.43 4.18 4.50
N SER A 730 4.30 5.51 4.47
CA SER A 730 4.39 6.42 5.62
C SER A 730 3.09 6.49 6.41
N VAL A 731 2.02 5.79 6.02
CA VAL A 731 0.81 5.67 6.84
C VAL A 731 1.18 5.06 8.19
N ASP A 732 0.76 5.71 9.27
CA ASP A 732 1.26 5.48 10.62
C ASP A 732 1.17 4.03 11.09
N TYR A 733 0.03 3.35 10.93
CA TYR A 733 -0.10 1.96 11.35
C TYR A 733 0.65 0.99 10.45
N TYR A 734 0.79 1.22 9.14
CA TYR A 734 1.66 0.40 8.29
C TYR A 734 3.12 0.59 8.69
N PHE A 735 3.54 1.84 8.88
CA PHE A 735 4.90 2.20 9.23
C PHE A 735 5.31 1.63 10.60
N LEU A 736 4.48 1.82 11.63
CA LEU A 736 4.79 1.32 12.98
C LEU A 736 4.80 -0.21 13.04
N ASN A 737 3.84 -0.88 12.40
CA ASN A 737 3.84 -2.35 12.35
C ASN A 737 5.08 -2.89 11.62
N TYR A 738 5.52 -2.25 10.53
CA TYR A 738 6.74 -2.65 9.82
C TYR A 738 7.99 -2.54 10.71
N TYR A 739 8.28 -1.34 11.24
CA TYR A 739 9.54 -1.10 11.94
C TYR A 739 9.60 -1.61 13.39
N PHE A 740 8.45 -1.71 14.08
CA PHE A 740 8.41 -2.06 15.51
C PHE A 740 7.80 -3.43 15.80
N LYS A 741 7.05 -4.02 14.86
CA LYS A 741 6.46 -5.37 15.00
C LYS A 741 7.08 -6.42 14.08
N GLY A 742 7.70 -5.98 12.98
CA GLY A 742 8.23 -6.87 11.94
C GLY A 742 7.16 -7.43 11.01
N ASP A 743 6.03 -6.72 10.85
CA ASP A 743 4.99 -7.08 9.87
C ASP A 743 5.50 -6.86 8.43
N SER A 744 4.75 -7.33 7.43
CA SER A 744 5.15 -7.18 6.02
C SER A 744 5.12 -5.72 5.55
N LYS A 745 6.07 -5.37 4.67
CA LYS A 745 6.10 -4.07 3.99
C LYS A 745 4.80 -3.80 3.24
N VAL A 746 4.33 -2.56 3.33
CA VAL A 746 3.27 -2.02 2.45
C VAL A 746 3.91 -1.06 1.47
N SER A 747 3.81 -1.39 0.17
CA SER A 747 4.42 -0.60 -0.89
C SER A 747 3.76 0.76 -1.03
N GLY A 748 4.57 1.82 -1.02
CA GLY A 748 4.16 3.18 -1.32
C GLY A 748 5.12 3.84 -2.31
N PHE A 749 4.66 4.93 -2.92
CA PHE A 749 5.38 5.69 -3.94
C PHE A 749 5.75 7.07 -3.40
N ARG A 750 6.79 7.69 -3.95
CA ARG A 750 7.12 9.08 -3.61
C ARG A 750 6.06 10.01 -4.18
N VAL A 751 5.93 11.18 -3.57
CA VAL A 751 4.91 12.17 -3.94
C VAL A 751 5.61 13.40 -4.52
N TRP A 752 5.27 13.75 -5.76
CA TRP A 752 5.78 14.94 -6.44
C TRP A 752 5.52 16.19 -5.61
N GLY A 753 6.54 17.03 -5.45
CA GLY A 753 6.48 18.25 -4.64
C GLY A 753 6.59 18.02 -3.12
N ILE A 754 6.73 16.77 -2.65
CA ILE A 754 6.96 16.46 -1.22
C ILE A 754 8.21 15.61 -1.03
N SER A 755 8.29 14.46 -1.71
CA SER A 755 9.41 13.53 -1.64
C SER A 755 9.99 13.15 -2.99
N GLN A 756 9.48 13.74 -4.07
CA GLN A 756 9.96 13.59 -5.43
C GLN A 756 10.10 14.95 -6.11
N GLY A 757 11.22 15.14 -6.80
CA GLY A 757 11.51 16.32 -7.62
C GLY A 757 12.54 17.27 -6.99
N VAL A 758 13.02 18.21 -7.81
CA VAL A 758 14.04 19.19 -7.40
C VAL A 758 13.44 20.59 -7.41
N ILE A 759 13.65 21.29 -6.31
CA ILE A 759 13.21 22.68 -6.11
C ILE A 759 14.40 23.54 -5.65
N SER A 760 14.20 24.86 -5.58
CA SER A 760 15.23 25.83 -5.21
C SER A 760 15.89 25.57 -3.85
N SER A 761 15.14 24.98 -2.91
CA SER A 761 15.63 24.66 -1.56
C SER A 761 16.35 23.31 -1.47
N GLY A 762 16.32 22.48 -2.52
CA GLY A 762 17.03 21.20 -2.58
C GLY A 762 16.31 20.12 -3.37
N ASP A 763 16.94 18.94 -3.41
CA ASP A 763 16.33 17.71 -3.90
C ASP A 763 15.39 17.12 -2.83
N LEU A 764 14.12 16.94 -3.18
CA LEU A 764 13.11 16.40 -2.27
C LEU A 764 13.28 14.91 -2.01
N SER A 765 14.11 14.20 -2.78
CA SER A 765 14.37 12.77 -2.60
C SER A 765 14.90 12.40 -1.21
N THR A 766 15.48 13.38 -0.49
CA THR A 766 15.97 13.21 0.89
C THR A 766 14.84 13.08 1.92
N ILE A 767 13.61 13.42 1.58
CA ILE A 767 12.44 13.30 2.46
C ILE A 767 11.87 11.88 2.28
N PRO A 768 11.93 11.01 3.31
CA PRO A 768 11.49 9.62 3.21
C PRO A 768 9.98 9.54 3.43
N PHE A 769 9.20 10.11 2.51
CA PHE A 769 7.74 10.08 2.53
C PHE A 769 7.23 9.26 1.35
N PHE A 770 6.44 8.23 1.65
CA PHE A 770 5.86 7.32 0.67
C PHE A 770 4.38 7.12 0.96
N LEU A 771 3.57 7.07 -0.08
CA LEU A 771 2.13 6.90 0.05
C LEU A 771 1.68 5.71 -0.79
N ASP A 772 0.93 4.78 -0.19
CA ASP A 772 0.26 3.71 -0.94
C ASP A 772 -0.90 4.27 -1.76
N GLU A 773 -1.26 3.55 -2.82
CA GLU A 773 -2.24 3.98 -3.82
C GLU A 773 -3.62 4.21 -3.17
N ASP A 774 -4.10 3.26 -2.36
CA ASP A 774 -5.42 3.35 -1.70
C ASP A 774 -5.52 4.61 -0.81
N THR A 775 -4.49 4.89 -0.01
CA THR A 775 -4.47 6.09 0.82
C THR A 775 -4.32 7.36 -0.02
N ALA A 776 -3.52 7.33 -1.08
CA ALA A 776 -3.40 8.47 -2.00
C ALA A 776 -4.73 8.79 -2.68
N GLU A 777 -5.49 7.78 -3.10
CA GLU A 777 -6.82 7.95 -3.66
C GLU A 777 -7.80 8.53 -2.64
N ALA A 778 -7.75 8.08 -1.38
CA ALA A 778 -8.59 8.64 -0.32
C ALA A 778 -8.28 10.12 -0.05
N ILE A 779 -7.00 10.51 -0.03
CA ILE A 779 -6.57 11.87 0.30
C ILE A 779 -6.68 12.83 -0.91
N PHE A 780 -6.17 12.44 -2.08
CA PHE A 780 -6.08 13.29 -3.27
C PHE A 780 -7.18 13.02 -4.31
N GLY A 781 -7.87 11.89 -4.19
CA GLY A 781 -8.73 11.32 -5.24
C GLY A 781 -7.94 10.63 -6.33
N SER A 782 -8.61 9.77 -7.10
CA SER A 782 -7.98 8.97 -8.16
C SER A 782 -7.13 9.81 -9.14
N GLN A 783 -7.62 10.95 -9.62
CA GLN A 783 -6.81 11.80 -10.51
C GLN A 783 -5.61 12.42 -9.79
N GLY A 784 -5.78 12.90 -8.55
CA GLY A 784 -4.67 13.47 -7.78
C GLY A 784 -3.63 12.42 -7.41
N ALA A 785 -4.06 11.20 -7.08
CA ALA A 785 -3.17 10.07 -6.82
C ALA A 785 -2.37 9.70 -8.06
N GLN A 786 -3.03 9.56 -9.22
CA GLN A 786 -2.36 9.29 -10.49
C GLN A 786 -1.34 10.37 -10.85
N ASP A 787 -1.68 11.63 -10.62
CA ASP A 787 -0.85 12.77 -11.00
C ASP A 787 0.34 12.98 -10.07
N LEU A 788 0.18 12.72 -8.78
CA LEU A 788 1.17 13.12 -7.77
C LEU A 788 2.06 11.96 -7.30
N LEU A 789 1.65 10.70 -7.49
CA LEU A 789 2.51 9.56 -7.17
C LEU A 789 3.56 9.33 -8.26
N SER A 790 4.80 9.11 -7.87
CA SER A 790 5.87 8.70 -8.78
C SER A 790 5.71 7.20 -9.09
N THR A 791 4.99 6.84 -10.14
CA THR A 791 4.97 5.45 -10.61
C THR A 791 6.35 5.11 -11.17
N GLY A 792 7.04 4.14 -10.55
CA GLY A 792 8.39 3.70 -10.94
C GLY A 792 8.43 2.79 -12.16
#